data_AF-A0A7C4UNR0-F1
#
_entry.id   AF-A0A7C4UNR0-F1
#
_cell.length_a   1.000
_cell.length_b   1.000
_cell.length_c   1.000
_cell.angle_alpha   90.00
_cell.angle_beta   90.00
_cell.angle_gamma   90.00
#
_symmetry.space_group_name_H-M   'P 1'
#
loop_
_entity.id
_entity.type
_entity.pdbx_description
1 polymer ?
#
loop_
_entity_poly.entity_id
_entity_poly.type
_entity_poly.pdbx_seq_one_letter_code
_entity_poly.pdbx_strand_id
1 'polypeptide(L)'
;MKKDVLVILRRKVLVVKILIATSFVAFIAYTDYQVPILYVSTTGNDRWSGSYPEPLSDCSDGPVATLEKAKELLREKRKDTPNSGGVVLIRGGNYFLNNTFVLEEVDSGINDSPITWQAYKGEEVNIIGGVPIERLEPWKGNISKGKVGKLENLPRILLLSKELQILARWPNLSENQLPGGGWSFITGIEPDKNKYSFKCELIPSFLTNENLKNLEVGIFSNYNWAFQILKVKNIIHDTKTIELEGKLNYEAQIGRRFYLQNHPEFIDEESEWYYDPETGELYYYYPYHRADSSQKPILAILNTIVHIKNAKNINLIGLNFLASNDCGVVIENSENCLVAKSSLYGIYRTGISILGGKNNRVWGCDLFELGGTGISVSGGDRKTLTPANHQIVNNHIYNFAKIHKTYHPGISVNGVGIRIANNEIHDSPHSAIILSGNDHIIEYNRIYRVCQETADAGAFYMGRDWTYRGNILRYNIFHDVYGFGLTDVSSDENSFVINYESPLWAWGIYLDDCTSGVTVEGNIIYRVPLCGVMIGGGRDNIVENNVFVECIPALHIDARWDTYCWDVMDERLEAMNPKEPPYSLRYPEILSLYQGDRRKPANNVFMRNIIYYQRDDFCGISSMAGEKGKSAIYDLAPFDAETSKFDNNLIFHFGKEIRVNYHPYGKKNEGKITFSKWQELGFDNSSIVVNPNFLSPDQDDYWLKIDSLALKNLKFKQIPGHRIGCYFDEFRKTWPVEKPKPKQLNNRKTWKITKEEEGFKIEVKEHPPIEEKEEEFDIEKIVAPLFAPQSPLEGILPIENLPTQTTPPQFPIENSFPQEIPQFPSEIKK
;
A
#
# COMPACT_ATOMS: atom_id res chain seq x y z
N MET A 1 83.65 39.59 -6.41
CA MET A 1 83.44 40.66 -7.42
C MET A 1 82.51 40.09 -8.47
N LYS A 2 81.22 40.44 -8.41
CA LYS A 2 80.64 41.66 -9.00
C LYS A 2 80.45 41.50 -10.51
N LYS A 3 79.17 41.55 -10.85
CA LYS A 3 78.55 42.12 -12.05
C LYS A 3 78.40 41.19 -13.25
N ASP A 4 77.29 41.20 -13.97
CA ASP A 4 75.89 41.60 -13.72
C ASP A 4 75.22 41.38 -15.09
N VAL A 5 73.98 40.89 -15.06
CA VAL A 5 72.85 41.47 -15.79
C VAL A 5 73.14 41.96 -17.21
N LEU A 6 72.67 41.23 -18.24
CA LEU A 6 71.74 41.71 -19.30
C LEU A 6 71.71 40.79 -20.56
N VAL A 7 71.34 39.50 -20.50
CA VAL A 7 71.16 38.70 -21.76
C VAL A 7 69.89 37.80 -21.80
N ILE A 8 69.15 37.60 -20.72
CA ILE A 8 67.94 36.75 -20.74
C ILE A 8 66.67 37.59 -20.80
N LEU A 9 66.48 38.39 -21.86
CA LEU A 9 65.21 39.07 -22.13
C LEU A 9 64.94 39.39 -23.60
N ARG A 10 65.59 38.68 -24.55
CA ARG A 10 65.39 38.90 -26.00
C ARG A 10 65.25 37.64 -26.86
N ARG A 11 64.68 36.55 -26.32
CA ARG A 11 64.27 35.37 -27.13
C ARG A 11 62.89 34.77 -26.81
N LYS A 12 62.00 35.50 -26.13
CA LYS A 12 60.64 35.04 -25.81
C LYS A 12 59.49 35.95 -26.29
N VAL A 13 59.73 36.81 -27.28
CA VAL A 13 58.69 37.73 -27.81
C VAL A 13 58.30 37.44 -29.27
N LEU A 14 58.88 36.43 -29.93
CA LEU A 14 58.54 36.06 -31.32
C LEU A 14 57.79 34.72 -31.47
N VAL A 15 57.49 34.01 -30.37
CA VAL A 15 56.64 32.79 -30.40
C VAL A 15 55.22 33.08 -29.88
N VAL A 16 55.01 34.25 -29.25
CA VAL A 16 53.70 34.63 -28.69
C VAL A 16 52.83 35.43 -29.68
N LYS A 17 53.33 35.79 -30.88
CA LYS A 17 52.53 36.50 -31.90
C LYS A 17 52.11 35.66 -33.11
N ILE A 18 52.54 34.40 -33.21
CA ILE A 18 52.06 33.47 -34.26
C ILE A 18 51.15 32.37 -33.67
N LEU A 19 51.14 32.15 -32.35
CA LEU A 19 50.16 31.27 -31.69
C LEU A 19 48.87 31.96 -31.23
N ILE A 20 48.75 33.28 -31.42
CA ILE A 20 47.52 34.05 -31.11
C ILE A 20 46.63 34.24 -32.35
N ALA A 21 47.08 33.83 -33.55
CA ALA A 21 46.30 33.95 -34.79
C ALA A 21 45.76 32.61 -35.34
N THR A 22 46.08 31.47 -34.71
CA THR A 22 45.55 30.14 -35.10
C THR A 22 44.87 29.39 -33.95
N SER A 23 44.60 30.06 -32.83
CA SER A 23 43.76 29.53 -31.75
C SER A 23 42.41 30.27 -31.60
N PHE A 24 42.07 31.12 -32.57
CA PHE A 24 40.76 31.81 -32.66
C PHE A 24 39.81 31.17 -33.69
N VAL A 25 40.18 30.01 -34.24
CA VAL A 25 39.33 29.18 -35.12
C VAL A 25 39.46 27.71 -34.73
N ALA A 26 39.46 27.42 -33.43
CA ALA A 26 38.85 26.20 -32.93
C ALA A 26 37.53 26.65 -32.31
N PHE A 27 36.56 26.81 -33.20
CA PHE A 27 35.14 26.89 -32.90
C PHE A 27 34.86 25.78 -31.87
N ILE A 28 34.85 26.12 -30.58
CA ILE A 28 33.98 25.40 -29.66
C ILE A 28 32.60 25.81 -30.17
N ALA A 29 32.10 25.04 -31.13
CA ALA A 29 30.68 24.89 -31.32
C ALA A 29 30.18 24.33 -29.99
N TYR A 30 29.97 25.20 -29.00
CA TYR A 30 28.87 25.02 -28.08
C TYR A 30 27.66 25.19 -28.99
N THR A 31 27.32 24.13 -29.72
CA THR A 31 25.99 23.96 -30.25
C THR A 31 25.12 24.01 -29.02
N ASP A 32 24.51 25.17 -28.81
CA ASP A 32 23.38 25.40 -27.92
C ASP A 32 22.27 24.50 -28.47
N TYR A 33 22.36 23.20 -28.20
CA TYR A 33 21.39 22.22 -28.67
C TYR A 33 20.11 22.53 -27.90
N GLN A 34 19.25 23.32 -28.52
CA GLN A 34 17.95 23.64 -27.96
C GLN A 34 17.19 22.32 -27.79
N VAL A 35 16.89 22.00 -26.53
CA VAL A 35 16.01 20.89 -26.18
C VAL A 35 14.71 21.07 -26.98
N PRO A 36 14.31 20.10 -27.82
CA PRO A 36 13.11 20.26 -28.62
C PRO A 36 11.89 20.35 -27.71
N ILE A 37 11.11 21.42 -27.87
CA ILE A 37 9.84 21.63 -27.18
C ILE A 37 8.71 21.46 -28.21
N LEU A 38 7.74 20.62 -27.88
CA LEU A 38 6.53 20.39 -28.66
C LEU A 38 5.28 20.66 -27.82
N TYR A 39 4.22 21.09 -28.47
CA TYR A 39 2.93 21.38 -27.84
C TYR A 39 1.83 20.49 -28.43
N VAL A 40 0.99 19.96 -27.55
CA VAL A 40 -0.20 19.17 -27.91
C VAL A 40 -1.44 19.88 -27.40
N SER A 41 -2.50 19.99 -28.21
CA SER A 41 -3.77 20.61 -27.82
C SER A 41 -4.96 19.87 -28.42
N THR A 42 -6.08 19.80 -27.69
CA THR A 42 -7.35 19.28 -28.21
C THR A 42 -7.91 20.09 -29.39
N THR A 43 -7.47 21.34 -29.56
CA THR A 43 -7.78 22.21 -30.72
C THR A 43 -6.63 22.29 -31.72
N GLY A 44 -5.62 21.43 -31.59
CA GLY A 44 -4.45 21.37 -32.46
C GLY A 44 -4.71 20.74 -33.82
N ASN A 45 -3.64 20.60 -34.63
CA ASN A 45 -3.69 19.95 -35.94
C ASN A 45 -2.41 19.14 -36.18
N ASP A 46 -2.54 17.85 -36.47
CA ASP A 46 -1.38 16.94 -36.67
C ASP A 46 -0.56 17.22 -37.95
N ARG A 47 -0.99 18.20 -38.77
CA ARG A 47 -0.21 18.74 -39.88
C ARG A 47 0.74 19.87 -39.48
N TRP A 48 0.59 20.43 -38.28
CA TRP A 48 1.42 21.50 -37.75
C TRP A 48 2.74 20.98 -37.17
N SER A 49 3.70 21.88 -36.97
CA SER A 49 5.04 21.55 -36.48
C SER A 49 5.07 21.22 -34.98
N GLY A 50 4.01 21.59 -34.25
CA GLY A 50 3.96 21.47 -32.79
C GLY A 50 4.86 22.46 -32.05
N SER A 51 5.48 23.43 -32.73
CA SER A 51 6.48 24.32 -32.13
C SER A 51 5.88 25.53 -31.40
N TYR A 52 4.57 25.77 -31.52
CA TYR A 52 3.87 26.89 -30.91
C TYR A 52 2.80 26.40 -29.92
N PRO A 53 2.64 27.06 -28.75
CA PRO A 53 1.66 26.66 -27.74
C PRO A 53 0.21 26.92 -28.15
N GLU A 54 0.01 27.85 -29.09
CA GLU A 54 -1.29 28.26 -29.63
C GLU A 54 -1.20 28.30 -31.16
N PRO A 55 -2.34 28.14 -31.87
CA PRO A 55 -2.39 28.38 -33.31
C PRO A 55 -1.88 29.78 -33.66
N LEU A 56 -1.08 29.89 -34.72
CA LEU A 56 -0.72 31.18 -35.30
C LEU A 56 -1.99 31.90 -35.79
N SER A 57 -1.96 33.23 -35.84
CA SER A 57 -3.12 34.05 -36.23
C SER A 57 -3.67 33.74 -37.62
N ASP A 58 -2.85 33.18 -38.51
CA ASP A 58 -3.20 32.75 -39.86
C ASP A 58 -3.51 31.24 -39.96
N CYS A 59 -3.52 30.52 -38.83
CA CYS A 59 -3.71 29.07 -38.72
C CYS A 59 -2.70 28.24 -39.54
N SER A 60 -1.54 28.80 -39.86
CA SER A 60 -0.51 28.10 -40.66
C SER A 60 0.30 27.08 -39.84
N ASP A 61 0.45 27.31 -38.54
CA ASP A 61 1.16 26.44 -37.61
C ASP A 61 0.56 26.55 -36.18
N GLY A 62 0.96 25.66 -35.27
CA GLY A 62 0.41 25.58 -33.92
C GLY A 62 0.76 24.26 -33.19
N PRO A 63 0.03 23.93 -32.11
CA PRO A 63 0.19 22.66 -31.41
C PRO A 63 -0.37 21.47 -32.23
N VAL A 64 0.24 20.29 -32.14
CA VAL A 64 -0.35 19.08 -32.74
C VAL A 64 -1.58 18.62 -31.96
N ALA A 65 -2.44 17.81 -32.57
CA ALA A 65 -3.67 17.34 -31.95
C ALA A 65 -3.45 16.10 -31.06
N THR A 66 -2.50 15.23 -31.42
CA THR A 66 -2.33 13.91 -30.80
C THR A 66 -0.97 13.71 -30.13
N LEU A 67 -0.94 12.84 -29.11
CA LEU A 67 0.31 12.42 -28.45
C LEU A 67 1.20 11.63 -29.41
N GLU A 68 0.58 10.80 -30.26
CA GLU A 68 1.25 10.01 -31.28
C GLU A 68 2.02 10.91 -32.24
N LYS A 69 1.39 11.99 -32.72
CA LYS A 69 2.06 12.93 -33.62
C LYS A 69 3.21 13.66 -32.94
N ALA A 70 3.03 14.08 -31.68
CA ALA A 70 4.10 14.69 -30.91
C ALA A 70 5.29 13.73 -30.72
N LYS A 71 5.03 12.45 -30.47
CA LYS A 71 6.07 11.41 -30.36
C LYS A 71 6.85 11.27 -31.67
N GLU A 72 6.16 11.19 -32.80
CA GLU A 72 6.79 11.12 -34.12
C GLU A 72 7.69 12.33 -34.40
N LEU A 73 7.16 13.54 -34.20
CA LEU A 73 7.91 14.78 -34.42
C LEU A 73 9.11 14.90 -33.48
N LEU A 74 8.98 14.43 -32.23
CA LEU A 74 10.08 14.44 -31.28
C LEU A 74 11.20 13.50 -31.72
N ARG A 75 10.85 12.30 -32.21
CA ARG A 75 11.82 11.36 -32.80
C ARG A 75 12.54 11.98 -34.00
N GLU A 76 11.79 12.67 -34.88
CA GLU A 76 12.35 13.33 -36.06
C GLU A 76 13.32 14.46 -35.67
N LYS A 77 12.90 15.38 -34.78
CA LYS A 77 13.74 16.49 -34.31
C LYS A 77 15.00 16.04 -33.58
N ARG A 78 15.00 14.84 -33.01
CA ARG A 78 16.13 14.25 -32.28
C ARG A 78 16.96 13.29 -33.12
N LYS A 79 16.64 13.09 -34.40
CA LYS A 79 17.32 12.11 -35.26
C LYS A 79 18.83 12.33 -35.33
N ASP A 80 19.26 13.59 -35.44
CA ASP A 80 20.67 13.96 -35.51
C ASP A 80 21.26 14.33 -34.12
N THR A 81 20.41 14.43 -33.09
CA THR A 81 20.77 14.82 -31.72
C THR A 81 20.09 13.92 -30.68
N PRO A 82 20.29 12.60 -30.70
CA PRO A 82 19.52 11.66 -29.87
C PRO A 82 19.67 11.92 -28.35
N ASN A 83 20.75 12.57 -27.92
CA ASN A 83 21.03 12.89 -26.53
C ASN A 83 20.48 14.26 -26.06
N SER A 84 19.82 15.04 -26.92
CA SER A 84 19.37 16.40 -26.57
C SER A 84 18.16 16.48 -25.63
N GLY A 85 17.63 15.34 -25.16
CA GLY A 85 16.36 15.28 -24.43
C GLY A 85 15.19 15.83 -25.24
N GLY A 86 14.13 16.23 -24.55
CA GLY A 86 12.93 16.79 -25.19
C GLY A 86 11.78 17.01 -24.21
N VAL A 87 10.93 17.99 -24.50
CA VAL A 87 9.76 18.32 -23.69
C VAL A 87 8.52 18.36 -24.58
N VAL A 88 7.48 17.63 -24.18
CA VAL A 88 6.15 17.72 -24.77
C VAL A 88 5.21 18.34 -23.73
N LEU A 89 4.73 19.54 -24.01
CA LEU A 89 3.80 20.29 -23.18
C LEU A 89 2.38 20.11 -23.69
N ILE A 90 1.53 19.48 -22.89
CA ILE A 90 0.16 19.11 -23.27
C ILE A 90 -0.81 20.13 -22.68
N ARG A 91 -1.55 20.84 -23.54
CA ARG A 91 -2.57 21.82 -23.13
C ARG A 91 -3.77 21.12 -22.50
N GLY A 92 -4.52 21.82 -21.66
CA GLY A 92 -5.65 21.28 -20.92
C GLY A 92 -6.73 20.69 -21.83
N GLY A 93 -7.34 19.60 -21.37
CA GLY A 93 -8.42 18.94 -22.10
C GLY A 93 -8.47 17.42 -21.92
N ASN A 94 -9.43 16.81 -22.61
CA ASN A 94 -9.68 15.38 -22.62
C ASN A 94 -9.12 14.75 -23.89
N TYR A 95 -8.11 13.89 -23.74
CA TYR A 95 -7.44 13.16 -24.80
C TYR A 95 -7.88 11.69 -24.76
N PHE A 96 -8.87 11.35 -25.59
CA PHE A 96 -9.38 9.98 -25.71
C PHE A 96 -8.47 9.16 -26.62
N LEU A 97 -7.91 8.08 -26.10
CA LEU A 97 -6.99 7.22 -26.81
C LEU A 97 -7.72 6.05 -27.48
N ASN A 98 -7.37 5.77 -28.73
CA ASN A 98 -7.86 4.60 -29.47
C ASN A 98 -6.97 3.36 -29.25
N ASN A 99 -5.73 3.55 -28.79
CA ASN A 99 -4.75 2.51 -28.53
C ASN A 99 -3.89 2.90 -27.33
N THR A 100 -3.23 1.94 -26.69
CA THR A 100 -2.22 2.21 -25.67
C THR A 100 -1.13 3.15 -26.21
N PHE A 101 -0.82 4.21 -25.47
CA PHE A 101 0.29 5.10 -25.82
C PHE A 101 1.62 4.46 -25.39
N VAL A 102 2.37 3.91 -26.35
CA VAL A 102 3.62 3.18 -26.09
C VAL A 102 4.84 4.09 -26.29
N LEU A 103 5.75 4.09 -25.32
CA LEU A 103 7.07 4.72 -25.36
C LEU A 103 8.14 3.62 -25.23
N GLU A 104 9.03 3.53 -26.21
CA GLU A 104 10.01 2.44 -26.33
C GLU A 104 11.45 2.94 -26.21
N GLU A 105 12.43 2.05 -26.40
CA GLU A 105 13.86 2.39 -26.32
C GLU A 105 14.24 3.61 -27.17
N VAL A 106 13.70 3.72 -28.39
CA VAL A 106 13.92 4.86 -29.30
C VAL A 106 13.42 6.21 -28.75
N ASP A 107 12.50 6.17 -27.78
CA ASP A 107 11.95 7.35 -27.11
C ASP A 107 12.76 7.76 -25.87
N SER A 108 13.83 7.05 -25.53
CA SER A 108 14.62 7.29 -24.32
C SER A 108 15.35 8.62 -24.35
N GLY A 109 15.50 9.25 -23.18
CA GLY A 109 16.44 10.34 -22.95
C GLY A 109 17.74 9.85 -22.31
N ILE A 110 18.58 10.79 -21.86
CA ILE A 110 19.74 10.53 -21.00
C ILE A 110 19.54 11.18 -19.63
N ASN A 111 20.36 10.84 -18.63
CA ASN A 111 20.20 11.31 -17.25
C ASN A 111 20.11 12.84 -17.15
N ASP A 112 20.95 13.56 -17.89
CA ASP A 112 21.02 15.03 -17.88
C ASP A 112 20.06 15.69 -18.88
N SER A 113 19.37 14.90 -19.69
CA SER A 113 18.46 15.38 -20.74
C SER A 113 17.35 14.35 -20.97
N PRO A 114 16.37 14.27 -20.04
CA PRO A 114 15.27 13.32 -20.12
C PRO A 114 14.27 13.71 -21.21
N ILE A 115 13.34 12.79 -21.48
CA ILE A 115 12.15 13.05 -22.30
C ILE A 115 10.96 13.24 -21.38
N THR A 116 10.43 14.46 -21.36
CA THR A 116 9.37 14.85 -20.42
C THR A 116 8.06 15.10 -21.16
N TRP A 117 7.03 14.33 -20.80
CA TRP A 117 5.64 14.56 -21.17
C TRP A 117 4.94 15.22 -19.99
N GLN A 118 4.52 16.46 -20.15
CA GLN A 118 4.05 17.28 -19.03
C GLN A 118 2.81 18.08 -19.36
N ALA A 119 1.89 18.17 -18.42
CA ALA A 119 0.76 19.10 -18.50
C ALA A 119 1.27 20.55 -18.56
N TYR A 120 0.69 21.34 -19.48
CA TYR A 120 0.97 22.76 -19.57
C TYR A 120 0.63 23.45 -18.24
N LYS A 121 1.43 24.44 -17.86
CA LYS A 121 1.41 25.03 -16.52
C LYS A 121 0.00 25.48 -16.11
N GLY A 122 -0.50 24.88 -15.03
CA GLY A 122 -1.79 25.24 -14.41
C GLY A 122 -3.01 24.61 -15.07
N GLU A 123 -2.83 23.75 -16.07
CA GLU A 123 -3.92 23.13 -16.82
C GLU A 123 -4.13 21.67 -16.44
N GLU A 124 -5.39 21.21 -16.50
CA GLU A 124 -5.74 19.81 -16.29
C GLU A 124 -5.73 19.04 -17.60
N VAL A 125 -4.91 17.99 -17.65
CA VAL A 125 -4.76 17.11 -18.82
C VAL A 125 -5.25 15.71 -18.46
N ASN A 126 -6.29 15.26 -19.15
CA ASN A 126 -6.89 13.95 -18.95
C ASN A 126 -6.54 13.04 -20.13
N ILE A 127 -5.77 11.99 -19.89
CA ILE A 127 -5.45 10.93 -20.85
C ILE A 127 -6.36 9.74 -20.56
N ILE A 128 -7.27 9.44 -21.50
CA ILE A 128 -8.47 8.64 -21.23
C ILE A 128 -8.42 7.37 -22.09
N GLY A 129 -8.44 6.19 -21.45
CA GLY A 129 -8.50 4.88 -22.11
C GLY A 129 -9.91 4.38 -22.41
N GLY A 130 -10.90 5.28 -22.42
CA GLY A 130 -12.32 4.99 -22.59
C GLY A 130 -12.97 5.86 -23.65
N VAL A 131 -14.26 5.67 -23.87
CA VAL A 131 -15.09 6.48 -24.76
C VAL A 131 -16.21 7.17 -23.98
N PRO A 132 -16.53 8.44 -24.29
CA PRO A 132 -17.65 9.12 -23.67
C PRO A 132 -18.97 8.57 -24.23
N ILE A 133 -19.96 8.43 -23.36
CA ILE A 133 -21.32 8.06 -23.76
C ILE A 133 -22.06 9.34 -24.16
N GLU A 134 -22.02 9.64 -25.46
CA GLU A 134 -22.52 10.89 -26.04
C GLU A 134 -24.03 11.09 -25.88
N ARG A 135 -24.79 10.01 -25.97
CA ARG A 135 -26.25 10.05 -25.87
C ARG A 135 -26.77 8.84 -25.10
N LEU A 136 -27.52 9.14 -24.05
CA LEU A 136 -28.35 8.18 -23.34
C LEU A 136 -29.81 8.44 -23.68
N GLU A 137 -30.50 7.42 -24.17
CA GLU A 137 -31.92 7.46 -24.51
C GLU A 137 -32.72 6.69 -23.47
N PRO A 138 -33.91 7.15 -23.06
CA PRO A 138 -34.78 6.38 -22.19
C PRO A 138 -35.08 4.99 -22.78
N TRP A 139 -35.02 3.94 -21.96
CA TRP A 139 -35.29 2.56 -22.40
C TRP A 139 -36.42 1.88 -21.64
N LYS A 140 -36.24 1.64 -20.33
CA LYS A 140 -37.23 0.94 -19.48
C LYS A 140 -37.17 1.50 -18.06
N GLY A 141 -38.30 1.99 -17.54
CA GLY A 141 -38.33 2.63 -16.22
C GLY A 141 -37.34 3.80 -16.15
N ASN A 142 -36.45 3.76 -15.15
CA ASN A 142 -35.39 4.76 -14.97
C ASN A 142 -34.07 4.40 -15.68
N ILE A 143 -34.05 3.30 -16.43
CA ILE A 143 -32.87 2.83 -17.16
C ILE A 143 -32.80 3.53 -18.51
N SER A 144 -31.64 4.10 -18.79
CA SER A 144 -31.29 4.67 -20.08
C SER A 144 -30.37 3.73 -20.84
N LYS A 145 -30.35 3.81 -22.17
CA LYS A 145 -29.43 3.06 -23.01
C LYS A 145 -28.61 3.95 -23.93
N GLY A 146 -27.37 3.56 -24.20
CA GLY A 146 -26.46 4.26 -25.09
C GLY A 146 -25.77 3.29 -26.06
N LYS A 147 -25.61 3.70 -27.33
CA LYS A 147 -24.90 2.88 -28.32
C LYS A 147 -23.39 3.14 -28.23
N VAL A 148 -22.62 2.08 -28.03
CA VAL A 148 -21.15 2.12 -27.97
C VAL A 148 -20.54 1.45 -29.19
N GLY A 149 -21.14 0.36 -29.66
CA GLY A 149 -20.56 -0.53 -30.67
C GLY A 149 -19.83 -1.69 -30.02
N LYS A 150 -19.51 -2.72 -30.82
CA LYS A 150 -18.85 -3.93 -30.32
C LYS A 150 -17.41 -3.63 -29.94
N LEU A 151 -17.07 -3.98 -28.70
CA LEU A 151 -15.73 -3.85 -28.14
C LEU A 151 -14.98 -5.19 -28.22
N GLU A 152 -13.66 -5.13 -28.36
CA GLU A 152 -12.78 -6.31 -28.35
C GLU A 152 -12.76 -6.99 -26.98
N ASN A 153 -12.71 -6.19 -25.92
CA ASN A 153 -12.71 -6.65 -24.54
C ASN A 153 -14.00 -6.22 -23.84
N LEU A 154 -14.48 -7.04 -22.88
CA LEU A 154 -15.61 -6.66 -22.04
C LEU A 154 -15.20 -5.47 -21.15
N PRO A 155 -15.94 -4.34 -21.21
CA PRO A 155 -15.66 -3.21 -20.34
C PRO A 155 -15.93 -3.61 -18.89
N ARG A 156 -15.04 -3.17 -18.00
CA ARG A 156 -15.12 -3.40 -16.55
C ARG A 156 -15.32 -2.12 -15.75
N ILE A 157 -15.19 -0.97 -16.41
CA ILE A 157 -15.22 0.35 -15.78
C ILE A 157 -16.18 1.25 -16.56
N LEU A 158 -17.14 1.80 -15.84
CA LEU A 158 -17.89 2.98 -16.22
C LEU A 158 -17.60 4.06 -15.16
N LEU A 159 -17.24 5.26 -15.60
CA LEU A 159 -16.96 6.41 -14.73
C LEU A 159 -17.96 7.51 -14.97
N LEU A 160 -18.37 8.18 -13.90
CA LEU A 160 -19.11 9.44 -13.94
C LEU A 160 -18.62 10.31 -12.79
N SER A 161 -18.26 11.57 -13.05
CA SER A 161 -17.81 12.50 -11.99
C SER A 161 -16.66 11.98 -11.11
N LYS A 162 -15.70 11.27 -11.72
CA LYS A 162 -14.56 10.60 -11.06
C LYS A 162 -14.94 9.44 -10.13
N GLU A 163 -16.20 9.01 -10.10
CA GLU A 163 -16.69 7.87 -9.32
C GLU A 163 -16.87 6.62 -10.20
N LEU A 164 -16.46 5.46 -9.67
CA LEU A 164 -16.77 4.17 -10.26
C LEU A 164 -18.27 3.88 -10.17
N GLN A 165 -18.87 3.57 -11.31
CA GLN A 165 -20.24 3.08 -11.39
C GLN A 165 -20.29 1.57 -11.17
N ILE A 166 -21.40 1.06 -10.65
CA ILE A 166 -21.53 -0.30 -10.15
C ILE A 166 -21.94 -1.21 -11.29
N LEU A 167 -21.16 -2.26 -11.56
CA LEU A 167 -21.64 -3.31 -12.45
C LEU A 167 -22.86 -3.97 -11.79
N ALA A 168 -24.00 -3.95 -12.48
CA ALA A 168 -25.30 -4.31 -11.91
C ALA A 168 -25.25 -5.64 -11.17
N ARG A 169 -25.73 -5.68 -9.93
CA ARG A 169 -25.48 -6.80 -9.02
C ARG A 169 -26.65 -7.11 -8.09
N TRP A 170 -26.76 -8.38 -7.74
CA TRP A 170 -27.66 -8.83 -6.68
C TRP A 170 -26.87 -9.50 -5.53
N PRO A 171 -27.16 -9.15 -4.27
CA PRO A 171 -27.96 -8.00 -3.86
C PRO A 171 -27.29 -6.66 -4.21
N ASN A 172 -28.10 -5.61 -4.28
CA ASN A 172 -27.64 -4.25 -4.55
C ASN A 172 -26.65 -3.79 -3.49
N LEU A 173 -25.76 -2.88 -3.88
CA LEU A 173 -24.78 -2.31 -2.96
C LEU A 173 -25.48 -1.38 -1.95
N SER A 174 -25.69 -1.85 -0.72
CA SER A 174 -26.20 -1.03 0.39
C SER A 174 -25.13 -0.88 1.47
N GLU A 175 -24.50 0.30 1.57
CA GLU A 175 -23.32 0.58 2.42
C GLU A 175 -23.55 0.40 3.94
N ASN A 176 -24.81 0.24 4.38
CA ASN A 176 -25.17 0.19 5.80
C ASN A 176 -25.52 -1.21 6.33
N GLN A 177 -25.50 -2.25 5.49
CA GLN A 177 -25.84 -3.61 5.93
C GLN A 177 -24.68 -4.30 6.63
N LEU A 178 -23.56 -4.47 5.93
CA LEU A 178 -22.33 -5.12 6.37
C LEU A 178 -21.13 -4.39 5.76
N PRO A 179 -19.91 -4.54 6.30
CA PRO A 179 -18.71 -4.04 5.62
C PRO A 179 -18.65 -4.50 4.17
N GLY A 180 -18.50 -3.56 3.23
CA GLY A 180 -18.51 -3.84 1.78
C GLY A 180 -19.88 -3.88 1.11
N GLY A 181 -20.96 -3.64 1.85
CA GLY A 181 -22.31 -3.41 1.30
C GLY A 181 -23.28 -4.58 1.44
N GLY A 182 -24.12 -4.80 0.43
CA GLY A 182 -25.15 -5.85 0.41
C GLY A 182 -24.60 -7.21 -0.04
N TRP A 183 -24.99 -8.29 0.64
CA TRP A 183 -24.45 -9.64 0.39
C TRP A 183 -25.55 -10.70 0.45
N SER A 184 -25.39 -11.74 -0.35
CA SER A 184 -26.06 -13.03 -0.16
C SER A 184 -25.10 -14.01 0.53
N PHE A 185 -25.63 -15.13 1.02
CA PHE A 185 -24.88 -16.08 1.83
C PHE A 185 -25.02 -17.51 1.31
N ILE A 186 -23.92 -18.25 1.41
CA ILE A 186 -23.88 -19.68 1.12
C ILE A 186 -24.67 -20.42 2.20
N THR A 187 -25.76 -21.07 1.82
CA THR A 187 -26.66 -21.79 2.73
C THR A 187 -26.37 -23.29 2.79
N GLY A 188 -25.59 -23.81 1.85
CA GLY A 188 -25.21 -25.22 1.83
C GLY A 188 -24.04 -25.51 0.91
N ILE A 189 -23.41 -26.66 1.10
CA ILE A 189 -22.28 -27.13 0.29
C ILE A 189 -22.41 -28.63 -0.03
N GLU A 190 -21.71 -29.07 -1.06
CA GLU A 190 -21.37 -30.48 -1.28
C GLU A 190 -19.86 -30.62 -1.05
N PRO A 191 -19.40 -31.31 0.02
CA PRO A 191 -17.99 -31.31 0.43
C PRO A 191 -17.01 -31.64 -0.71
N ASP A 192 -17.33 -32.62 -1.56
CA ASP A 192 -16.46 -33.05 -2.67
C ASP A 192 -16.44 -32.08 -3.87
N LYS A 193 -17.36 -31.11 -3.91
CA LYS A 193 -17.53 -30.16 -5.02
C LYS A 193 -17.43 -28.70 -4.61
N ASN A 194 -17.21 -28.40 -3.33
CA ASN A 194 -17.28 -27.05 -2.77
C ASN A 194 -16.22 -26.06 -3.33
N LYS A 195 -15.27 -26.50 -4.15
CA LYS A 195 -14.40 -25.59 -4.95
C LYS A 195 -14.99 -25.16 -6.29
N TYR A 196 -16.07 -25.80 -6.71
CA TYR A 196 -16.69 -25.63 -8.03
C TYR A 196 -18.19 -25.30 -7.95
N SER A 197 -18.83 -25.51 -6.79
CA SER A 197 -20.23 -25.17 -6.60
C SER A 197 -20.55 -24.88 -5.13
N PHE A 198 -21.68 -24.20 -4.91
CA PHE A 198 -22.24 -23.96 -3.59
C PHE A 198 -23.76 -23.77 -3.70
N LYS A 199 -24.47 -23.80 -2.56
CA LYS A 199 -25.92 -23.62 -2.51
C LYS A 199 -26.32 -22.27 -1.93
N CYS A 200 -27.38 -21.69 -2.47
CA CYS A 200 -28.04 -20.51 -1.93
C CYS A 200 -29.56 -20.67 -2.11
N GLU A 201 -30.32 -20.60 -1.02
CA GLU A 201 -31.77 -20.82 -1.09
C GLU A 201 -32.53 -19.68 -1.79
N LEU A 202 -31.95 -18.48 -1.82
CA LEU A 202 -32.57 -17.26 -2.33
C LEU A 202 -32.10 -16.89 -3.74
N ILE A 203 -31.64 -17.85 -4.55
CA ILE A 203 -31.24 -17.57 -5.93
C ILE A 203 -32.41 -16.92 -6.69
N PRO A 204 -32.21 -15.78 -7.37
CA PRO A 204 -33.26 -15.12 -8.14
C PRO A 204 -33.88 -16.07 -9.19
N SER A 205 -35.21 -16.22 -9.15
CA SER A 205 -35.94 -17.20 -9.96
C SER A 205 -35.91 -16.94 -11.46
N PHE A 206 -35.66 -15.70 -11.88
CA PHE A 206 -35.54 -15.32 -13.29
C PHE A 206 -34.23 -15.78 -13.94
N LEU A 207 -33.23 -16.17 -13.15
CA LEU A 207 -31.97 -16.68 -13.69
C LEU A 207 -32.20 -18.10 -14.24
N THR A 208 -31.91 -18.31 -15.51
CA THR A 208 -32.01 -19.60 -16.19
C THR A 208 -30.71 -19.89 -16.91
N ASN A 209 -30.40 -21.15 -17.21
CA ASN A 209 -29.16 -21.50 -17.92
C ASN A 209 -29.03 -20.85 -19.32
N GLU A 210 -30.11 -20.29 -19.86
CA GLU A 210 -30.12 -19.56 -21.13
C GLU A 210 -29.62 -18.11 -21.00
N ASN A 211 -29.64 -17.51 -19.80
CA ASN A 211 -29.28 -16.11 -19.57
C ASN A 211 -28.02 -15.90 -18.70
N LEU A 212 -27.22 -16.93 -18.45
CA LEU A 212 -26.01 -16.83 -17.59
C LEU A 212 -24.74 -16.36 -18.29
N LYS A 213 -24.78 -16.08 -19.61
CA LYS A 213 -23.58 -15.93 -20.46
C LYS A 213 -22.49 -14.99 -19.90
N ASN A 214 -22.90 -13.91 -19.25
CA ASN A 214 -22.02 -12.89 -18.67
C ASN A 214 -22.06 -12.86 -17.13
N LEU A 215 -22.87 -13.71 -16.51
CA LEU A 215 -23.11 -13.71 -15.07
C LEU A 215 -21.83 -14.09 -14.32
N GLU A 216 -21.45 -13.25 -13.38
CA GLU A 216 -20.30 -13.48 -12.50
C GLU A 216 -20.76 -13.59 -11.04
N VAL A 217 -19.96 -14.29 -10.24
CA VAL A 217 -20.06 -14.31 -8.79
C VAL A 217 -18.81 -13.68 -8.18
N GLY A 218 -18.99 -12.69 -7.31
CA GLY A 218 -17.96 -12.21 -6.40
C GLY A 218 -18.11 -12.87 -5.04
N ILE A 219 -17.12 -13.63 -4.58
CA ILE A 219 -17.26 -14.54 -3.43
C ILE A 219 -16.04 -14.50 -2.51
N PHE A 220 -16.29 -14.43 -1.19
CA PHE A 220 -15.30 -14.77 -0.17
C PHE A 220 -15.38 -16.28 0.12
N SER A 221 -14.31 -17.02 -0.19
CA SER A 221 -14.23 -18.47 0.06
C SER A 221 -13.56 -18.78 1.40
N ASN A 222 -13.81 -20.00 1.93
CA ASN A 222 -13.36 -20.64 3.18
C ASN A 222 -13.09 -19.73 4.38
N TYR A 223 -12.10 -18.85 4.34
CA TYR A 223 -11.54 -18.19 5.50
C TYR A 223 -11.71 -16.66 5.57
N ASN A 224 -12.47 -16.05 4.65
CA ASN A 224 -12.70 -14.59 4.57
C ASN A 224 -11.49 -13.70 4.19
N TRP A 225 -10.31 -14.27 3.99
CA TRP A 225 -9.14 -13.54 3.45
C TRP A 225 -8.99 -13.68 1.93
N ALA A 226 -9.81 -14.51 1.28
CA ALA A 226 -9.70 -14.82 -0.14
C ALA A 226 -11.01 -14.50 -0.87
N PHE A 227 -10.95 -13.47 -1.71
CA PHE A 227 -12.01 -13.03 -2.60
C PHE A 227 -11.67 -13.36 -4.05
N GLN A 228 -12.65 -13.84 -4.80
CA GLN A 228 -12.53 -14.11 -6.23
C GLN A 228 -13.78 -13.67 -6.99
N ILE A 229 -13.58 -13.34 -8.26
CA ILE A 229 -14.66 -13.16 -9.23
C ILE A 229 -14.54 -14.29 -10.24
N LEU A 230 -15.61 -15.07 -10.42
CA LEU A 230 -15.67 -16.20 -11.35
C LEU A 230 -16.96 -16.14 -12.16
N LYS A 231 -16.94 -16.72 -13.36
CA LYS A 231 -18.17 -16.90 -14.14
C LYS A 231 -19.04 -18.02 -13.57
N VAL A 232 -20.35 -17.82 -13.65
CA VAL A 232 -21.35 -18.84 -13.32
C VAL A 232 -21.55 -19.73 -14.54
N LYS A 233 -21.42 -21.04 -14.34
CA LYS A 233 -21.61 -22.07 -15.37
C LYS A 233 -23.07 -22.47 -15.50
N ASN A 234 -23.70 -22.83 -14.39
CA ASN A 234 -25.09 -23.30 -14.33
C ASN A 234 -25.76 -22.86 -13.02
N ILE A 235 -27.08 -22.74 -13.06
CA ILE A 235 -27.95 -22.64 -11.89
C ILE A 235 -28.96 -23.79 -11.92
N ILE A 236 -29.01 -24.55 -10.83
CA ILE A 236 -29.93 -25.69 -10.65
C ILE A 236 -30.93 -25.31 -9.55
N HIS A 237 -32.14 -24.92 -9.94
CA HIS A 237 -33.17 -24.41 -9.01
C HIS A 237 -33.70 -25.45 -8.04
N ASP A 238 -33.83 -26.71 -8.46
CA ASP A 238 -34.34 -27.81 -7.62
C ASP A 238 -33.44 -28.07 -6.41
N THR A 239 -32.12 -28.01 -6.63
CA THR A 239 -31.10 -28.24 -5.60
C THR A 239 -30.48 -26.95 -5.07
N LYS A 240 -30.99 -25.78 -5.51
CA LYS A 240 -30.51 -24.45 -5.13
C LYS A 240 -29.01 -24.26 -5.32
N THR A 241 -28.45 -24.85 -6.38
CA THR A 241 -27.01 -24.94 -6.60
C THR A 241 -26.55 -23.96 -7.67
N ILE A 242 -25.46 -23.24 -7.39
CA ILE A 242 -24.70 -22.43 -8.35
C ILE A 242 -23.41 -23.18 -8.68
N GLU A 243 -23.21 -23.51 -9.96
CA GLU A 243 -21.97 -24.11 -10.46
C GLU A 243 -21.09 -23.05 -11.10
N LEU A 244 -19.78 -23.16 -10.91
CA LEU A 244 -18.77 -22.21 -11.38
C LEU A 244 -18.07 -22.76 -12.62
N GLU A 245 -17.68 -21.88 -13.54
CA GLU A 245 -16.87 -22.25 -14.70
C GLU A 245 -15.42 -22.56 -14.30
N GLY A 246 -14.95 -21.92 -13.22
CA GLY A 246 -13.60 -22.07 -12.67
C GLY A 246 -13.56 -22.69 -11.27
N LYS A 247 -12.35 -22.78 -10.73
CA LYS A 247 -12.07 -23.33 -9.39
C LYS A 247 -11.81 -22.20 -8.39
N LEU A 248 -12.46 -22.27 -7.24
CA LEU A 248 -12.11 -21.44 -6.09
C LEU A 248 -10.74 -21.84 -5.52
N ASN A 249 -9.96 -20.84 -5.11
CA ASN A 249 -8.66 -21.02 -4.45
C ASN A 249 -8.84 -21.82 -3.14
N TYR A 250 -9.92 -21.54 -2.43
CA TYR A 250 -10.34 -22.25 -1.23
C TYR A 250 -11.78 -22.72 -1.34
N GLU A 251 -12.12 -23.74 -0.56
CA GLU A 251 -13.45 -24.34 -0.51
C GLU A 251 -14.54 -23.32 -0.14
N ALA A 252 -15.70 -23.37 -0.79
CA ALA A 252 -16.88 -22.70 -0.30
C ALA A 252 -17.29 -23.26 1.07
N GLN A 253 -17.79 -22.39 1.95
CA GLN A 253 -18.29 -22.77 3.27
C GLN A 253 -19.61 -22.08 3.56
N ILE A 254 -20.47 -22.77 4.33
CA ILE A 254 -21.75 -22.23 4.80
C ILE A 254 -21.48 -20.94 5.59
N GLY A 255 -22.33 -19.93 5.40
CA GLY A 255 -22.22 -18.63 6.06
C GLY A 255 -21.29 -17.64 5.37
N ARG A 256 -20.54 -18.07 4.35
CA ARG A 256 -19.71 -17.16 3.56
C ARG A 256 -20.54 -16.30 2.61
N ARG A 257 -20.02 -15.11 2.34
CA ARG A 257 -20.71 -14.02 1.65
C ARG A 257 -20.32 -13.94 0.18
N PHE A 258 -21.31 -13.71 -0.68
CA PHE A 258 -21.13 -13.53 -2.12
C PHE A 258 -22.17 -12.55 -2.70
N TYR A 259 -21.95 -12.13 -3.94
CA TYR A 259 -22.95 -11.46 -4.78
C TYR A 259 -22.87 -12.01 -6.21
N LEU A 260 -23.96 -11.90 -6.96
CA LEU A 260 -24.00 -12.10 -8.40
C LEU A 260 -23.95 -10.75 -9.11
N GLN A 261 -23.30 -10.65 -10.25
CA GLN A 261 -23.23 -9.40 -11.01
C GLN A 261 -23.22 -9.64 -12.52
N ASN A 262 -23.31 -8.54 -13.27
CA ASN A 262 -23.17 -8.50 -14.73
C ASN A 262 -24.33 -9.17 -15.48
N HIS A 263 -25.56 -8.88 -15.05
CA HIS A 263 -26.79 -9.33 -15.69
C HIS A 263 -27.77 -8.15 -15.86
N PRO A 264 -28.47 -8.01 -17.00
CA PRO A 264 -29.32 -6.84 -17.28
C PRO A 264 -30.49 -6.70 -16.31
N GLU A 265 -31.07 -7.81 -15.85
CA GLU A 265 -32.17 -7.79 -14.86
C GLU A 265 -31.72 -7.40 -13.44
N PHE A 266 -30.42 -7.21 -13.19
CA PHE A 266 -29.93 -6.64 -11.93
C PHE A 266 -29.82 -5.11 -11.96
N ILE A 267 -30.16 -4.43 -13.07
CA ILE A 267 -30.15 -2.96 -13.08
C ILE A 267 -31.45 -2.47 -12.43
N ASP A 268 -31.41 -2.18 -11.14
CA ASP A 268 -32.60 -1.73 -10.40
C ASP A 268 -32.33 -0.60 -9.39
N GLU A 269 -31.07 -0.21 -9.18
CA GLU A 269 -30.65 0.93 -8.37
C GLU A 269 -29.81 1.96 -9.15
N GLU A 270 -29.79 3.20 -8.65
CA GLU A 270 -28.96 4.26 -9.25
C GLU A 270 -27.49 3.84 -9.33
N SER A 271 -26.83 4.21 -10.43
CA SER A 271 -25.40 3.94 -10.69
C SER A 271 -25.09 2.53 -11.16
N GLU A 272 -26.10 1.67 -11.31
CA GLU A 272 -25.92 0.33 -11.86
C GLU A 272 -25.94 0.33 -13.39
N TRP A 273 -25.01 -0.42 -13.98
CA TRP A 273 -24.87 -0.54 -15.42
C TRP A 273 -24.60 -1.97 -15.89
N TYR A 274 -24.93 -2.23 -17.15
CA TYR A 274 -24.65 -3.47 -17.87
C TYR A 274 -24.29 -3.13 -19.31
N TYR A 275 -23.24 -3.76 -19.85
CA TYR A 275 -22.91 -3.66 -21.27
C TYR A 275 -23.24 -4.98 -21.97
N ASP A 276 -24.03 -4.92 -23.03
CA ASP A 276 -24.36 -6.06 -23.85
C ASP A 276 -23.36 -6.20 -25.00
N PRO A 277 -22.46 -7.21 -24.97
CA PRO A 277 -21.48 -7.42 -26.04
C PRO A 277 -22.10 -7.87 -27.37
N GLU A 278 -23.32 -8.40 -27.38
CA GLU A 278 -23.96 -8.88 -28.61
C GLU A 278 -24.49 -7.71 -29.45
N THR A 279 -25.12 -6.75 -28.79
CA THR A 279 -25.70 -5.55 -29.41
C THR A 279 -24.72 -4.36 -29.45
N GLY A 280 -23.74 -4.32 -28.54
CA GLY A 280 -22.85 -3.17 -28.36
C GLY A 280 -23.56 -1.98 -27.70
N GLU A 281 -24.56 -2.26 -26.87
CA GLU A 281 -25.34 -1.26 -26.13
C GLU A 281 -24.95 -1.26 -24.64
N LEU A 282 -24.86 -0.06 -24.06
CA LEU A 282 -24.75 0.17 -22.62
C LEU A 282 -26.16 0.43 -22.07
N TYR A 283 -26.51 -0.26 -20.99
CA TYR A 283 -27.70 -0.03 -20.17
C TYR A 283 -27.26 0.55 -18.84
N TYR A 284 -27.86 1.65 -18.42
CA TYR A 284 -27.40 2.39 -17.24
C TYR A 284 -28.56 3.06 -16.51
N TYR A 285 -28.68 2.79 -15.21
CA TYR A 285 -29.52 3.56 -14.31
C TYR A 285 -28.76 4.84 -13.92
N TYR A 286 -28.91 5.86 -14.77
CA TYR A 286 -28.21 7.12 -14.61
C TYR A 286 -28.70 7.87 -13.36
N PRO A 287 -27.80 8.32 -12.46
CA PRO A 287 -28.19 8.98 -11.21
C PRO A 287 -28.53 10.47 -11.43
N TYR A 288 -29.65 10.74 -12.10
CA TYR A 288 -30.05 12.09 -12.55
C TYR A 288 -30.13 13.14 -11.43
N HIS A 289 -30.38 12.73 -10.18
CA HIS A 289 -30.53 13.64 -9.05
C HIS A 289 -29.21 14.20 -8.50
N ARG A 290 -28.09 13.50 -8.75
CA ARG A 290 -26.75 13.87 -8.25
C ARG A 290 -25.70 14.04 -9.34
N ALA A 291 -25.95 13.54 -10.54
CA ALA A 291 -25.03 13.69 -11.65
C ALA A 291 -24.99 15.13 -12.17
N ASP A 292 -23.78 15.62 -12.39
CA ASP A 292 -23.54 16.86 -13.12
C ASP A 292 -23.87 16.63 -14.60
N SER A 293 -24.90 17.32 -15.11
CA SER A 293 -25.37 17.17 -16.48
C SER A 293 -24.36 17.65 -17.54
N SER A 294 -23.30 18.37 -17.13
CA SER A 294 -22.20 18.74 -18.01
C SER A 294 -21.18 17.60 -18.23
N GLN A 295 -21.21 16.56 -17.39
CA GLN A 295 -20.30 15.43 -17.47
C GLN A 295 -20.96 14.23 -18.12
N LYS A 296 -20.20 13.58 -19.01
CA LYS A 296 -20.64 12.37 -19.70
C LYS A 296 -20.06 11.14 -19.01
N PRO A 297 -20.80 10.02 -18.91
CA PRO A 297 -20.22 8.76 -18.51
C PRO A 297 -19.10 8.35 -19.46
N ILE A 298 -18.03 7.74 -18.95
CA ILE A 298 -16.89 7.25 -19.73
C ILE A 298 -16.80 5.73 -19.53
N LEU A 299 -16.93 4.98 -20.61
CA LEU A 299 -16.79 3.52 -20.61
C LEU A 299 -15.37 3.13 -21.05
N ALA A 300 -14.65 2.39 -20.23
CA ALA A 300 -13.28 1.97 -20.54
C ALA A 300 -13.23 0.98 -21.71
N ILE A 301 -12.32 1.21 -22.66
CA ILE A 301 -12.12 0.34 -23.83
C ILE A 301 -10.70 -0.23 -23.90
N LEU A 302 -9.70 0.46 -23.35
CA LEU A 302 -8.31 0.04 -23.34
C LEU A 302 -7.98 -0.73 -22.05
N ASN A 303 -7.10 -1.73 -22.18
CA ASN A 303 -6.51 -2.40 -21.01
C ASN A 303 -5.41 -1.54 -20.38
N THR A 304 -4.60 -0.85 -21.18
CA THR A 304 -3.51 0.01 -20.71
C THR A 304 -3.56 1.38 -21.36
N ILE A 305 -3.33 2.45 -20.59
CA ILE A 305 -3.35 3.82 -21.12
C ILE A 305 -1.96 4.20 -21.63
N VAL A 306 -0.92 4.02 -20.80
CA VAL A 306 0.47 4.30 -21.18
C VAL A 306 1.38 3.11 -20.85
N HIS A 307 2.28 2.77 -21.76
CA HIS A 307 3.29 1.71 -21.57
C HIS A 307 4.68 2.21 -21.95
N ILE A 308 5.55 2.36 -20.96
CA ILE A 308 6.98 2.64 -21.11
C ILE A 308 7.71 1.30 -21.11
N LYS A 309 8.40 0.95 -22.20
CA LYS A 309 8.99 -0.38 -22.40
C LYS A 309 10.45 -0.29 -22.85
N ASN A 310 11.35 -0.93 -22.10
CA ASN A 310 12.78 -0.96 -22.41
C ASN A 310 13.39 0.44 -22.63
N ALA A 311 12.85 1.46 -21.96
CA ALA A 311 13.21 2.85 -22.18
C ALA A 311 13.97 3.43 -20.99
N LYS A 312 14.57 4.61 -21.19
CA LYS A 312 15.31 5.32 -20.14
C LYS A 312 14.94 6.79 -20.06
N ASN A 313 14.97 7.34 -18.85
CA ASN A 313 14.87 8.78 -18.62
C ASN A 313 13.60 9.40 -19.22
N ILE A 314 12.46 8.73 -19.03
CA ILE A 314 11.14 9.21 -19.47
C ILE A 314 10.35 9.68 -18.26
N ASN A 315 9.85 10.91 -18.31
CA ASN A 315 9.06 11.52 -17.26
C ASN A 315 7.63 11.79 -17.74
N LEU A 316 6.64 11.37 -16.96
CA LEU A 316 5.23 11.73 -17.10
C LEU A 316 4.86 12.63 -15.90
N ILE A 317 4.52 13.89 -16.14
CA ILE A 317 4.36 14.89 -15.07
C ILE A 317 3.02 15.64 -15.21
N GLY A 318 2.20 15.62 -14.16
CA GLY A 318 0.99 16.44 -14.14
C GLY A 318 -0.20 15.88 -14.92
N LEU A 319 -0.15 14.61 -15.34
CA LEU A 319 -1.17 13.99 -16.20
C LEU A 319 -2.18 13.19 -15.38
N ASN A 320 -3.46 13.22 -15.79
CA ASN A 320 -4.49 12.39 -15.18
C ASN A 320 -4.78 11.19 -16.10
N PHE A 321 -4.67 9.96 -15.60
CA PHE A 321 -4.94 8.73 -16.35
C PHE A 321 -6.23 8.09 -15.83
N LEU A 322 -7.20 7.84 -16.70
CA LEU A 322 -8.48 7.28 -16.29
C LEU A 322 -9.13 6.35 -17.32
N ALA A 323 -10.04 5.52 -16.82
CA ALA A 323 -10.85 4.56 -17.58
C ALA A 323 -9.99 3.50 -18.30
N SER A 324 -9.51 2.50 -17.56
CA SER A 324 -8.87 1.32 -18.16
C SER A 324 -9.42 0.01 -17.60
N ASN A 325 -9.46 -1.02 -18.44
CA ASN A 325 -9.89 -2.37 -18.12
C ASN A 325 -8.79 -3.24 -17.49
N ASP A 326 -7.57 -2.71 -17.28
CA ASP A 326 -6.53 -3.43 -16.54
C ASP A 326 -5.59 -2.47 -15.77
N CYS A 327 -4.66 -1.80 -16.45
CA CYS A 327 -3.63 -0.96 -15.84
C CYS A 327 -3.64 0.48 -16.36
N GLY A 328 -3.38 1.47 -15.50
CA GLY A 328 -3.23 2.86 -15.93
C GLY A 328 -1.91 3.07 -16.69
N VAL A 329 -0.80 2.93 -15.96
CA VAL A 329 0.56 3.14 -16.49
C VAL A 329 1.45 1.93 -16.20
N VAL A 330 2.12 1.42 -17.23
CA VAL A 330 3.11 0.33 -17.11
C VAL A 330 4.51 0.86 -17.42
N ILE A 331 5.48 0.57 -16.56
CA ILE A 331 6.92 0.78 -16.75
C ILE A 331 7.59 -0.59 -16.74
N GLU A 332 8.00 -1.08 -17.90
CA GLU A 332 8.55 -2.41 -18.08
C GLU A 332 10.03 -2.33 -18.48
N ASN A 333 10.89 -3.03 -17.72
CA ASN A 333 12.32 -3.17 -17.99
C ASN A 333 13.04 -1.84 -18.31
N SER A 334 12.60 -0.76 -17.67
CA SER A 334 13.03 0.60 -17.97
C SER A 334 13.87 1.20 -16.84
N GLU A 335 14.62 2.26 -17.13
CA GLU A 335 15.57 2.86 -16.18
C GLU A 335 15.35 4.36 -15.99
N ASN A 336 15.34 4.80 -14.73
CA ASN A 336 15.23 6.22 -14.36
C ASN A 336 13.98 6.90 -14.96
N CYS A 337 12.87 6.17 -15.07
CA CYS A 337 11.58 6.73 -15.46
C CYS A 337 10.84 7.31 -14.24
N LEU A 338 10.07 8.37 -14.46
CA LEU A 338 9.32 9.07 -13.42
C LEU A 338 7.85 9.20 -13.82
N VAL A 339 6.94 8.81 -12.92
CA VAL A 339 5.53 9.24 -12.95
C VAL A 339 5.32 10.15 -11.76
N ALA A 340 4.99 11.42 -12.00
CA ALA A 340 4.91 12.42 -10.94
C ALA A 340 3.73 13.37 -11.08
N LYS A 341 3.27 13.93 -9.95
CA LYS A 341 2.21 14.94 -9.90
C LYS A 341 0.95 14.53 -10.66
N SER A 342 0.69 13.24 -10.73
CA SER A 342 -0.32 12.66 -11.62
C SER A 342 -1.48 12.11 -10.82
N SER A 343 -2.65 11.97 -11.45
CA SER A 343 -3.81 11.32 -10.85
C SER A 343 -4.17 10.06 -11.62
N LEU A 344 -4.54 8.99 -10.92
CA LEU A 344 -5.03 7.76 -11.53
C LEU A 344 -6.34 7.33 -10.87
N TYR A 345 -7.39 7.16 -11.65
CA TYR A 345 -8.69 6.74 -11.14
C TYR A 345 -9.53 6.03 -12.20
N GLY A 346 -10.45 5.18 -11.76
CA GLY A 346 -11.25 4.36 -12.67
C GLY A 346 -10.41 3.35 -13.44
N ILE A 347 -9.58 2.63 -12.72
CA ILE A 347 -8.67 1.61 -13.25
C ILE A 347 -9.08 0.27 -12.65
N TYR A 348 -9.33 -0.73 -13.51
CA TYR A 348 -9.87 -2.01 -13.08
C TYR A 348 -8.96 -2.79 -12.14
N ARG A 349 -7.67 -2.93 -12.46
CA ARG A 349 -6.75 -3.82 -11.71
C ARG A 349 -5.59 -3.10 -11.04
N THR A 350 -4.82 -2.27 -11.73
CA THR A 350 -3.60 -1.67 -11.14
C THR A 350 -3.37 -0.26 -11.65
N GLY A 351 -3.27 0.72 -10.74
CA GLY A 351 -2.99 2.11 -11.13
C GLY A 351 -1.67 2.23 -11.90
N ILE A 352 -0.54 1.97 -11.24
CA ILE A 352 0.81 2.00 -11.84
C ILE A 352 1.51 0.66 -11.61
N SER A 353 2.12 0.10 -12.65
CA SER A 353 2.91 -1.13 -12.59
C SER A 353 4.35 -0.88 -13.01
N ILE A 354 5.33 -1.23 -12.16
CA ILE A 354 6.76 -1.28 -12.49
C ILE A 354 7.20 -2.75 -12.54
N LEU A 355 7.64 -3.19 -13.71
CA LEU A 355 8.03 -4.56 -14.01
C LEU A 355 9.52 -4.61 -14.34
N GLY A 356 10.36 -4.82 -13.33
CA GLY A 356 11.81 -4.84 -13.48
C GLY A 356 12.44 -3.46 -13.72
N GLY A 357 13.63 -3.45 -14.31
CA GLY A 357 14.39 -2.24 -14.52
C GLY A 357 15.10 -1.72 -13.26
N LYS A 358 15.53 -0.46 -13.27
CA LYS A 358 16.26 0.18 -12.15
C LYS A 358 15.90 1.65 -11.98
N ASN A 359 16.00 2.17 -10.76
CA ASN A 359 15.89 3.61 -10.46
C ASN A 359 14.57 4.29 -10.90
N ASN A 360 13.51 3.54 -11.23
CA ASN A 360 12.19 4.10 -11.56
C ASN A 360 11.49 4.66 -10.32
N ARG A 361 10.68 5.71 -10.51
CA ARG A 361 10.08 6.49 -9.44
C ARG A 361 8.60 6.77 -9.68
N VAL A 362 7.79 6.65 -8.63
CA VAL A 362 6.42 7.17 -8.56
C VAL A 362 6.36 8.18 -7.42
N TRP A 363 6.08 9.43 -7.76
CA TRP A 363 6.31 10.54 -6.84
C TRP A 363 5.19 11.58 -6.86
N GLY A 364 4.55 11.83 -5.71
CA GLY A 364 3.59 12.93 -5.65
C GLY A 364 2.28 12.65 -6.37
N CYS A 365 1.92 11.38 -6.60
CA CYS A 365 0.69 10.99 -7.32
C CYS A 365 -0.50 10.71 -6.38
N ASP A 366 -1.70 10.97 -6.88
CA ASP A 366 -2.98 10.65 -6.21
C ASP A 366 -3.65 9.49 -6.95
N LEU A 367 -3.88 8.38 -6.26
CA LEU A 367 -4.43 7.15 -6.83
C LEU A 367 -5.70 6.79 -6.07
N PHE A 368 -6.85 6.86 -6.72
CA PHE A 368 -8.14 6.69 -6.05
C PHE A 368 -9.21 6.09 -6.94
N GLU A 369 -10.30 5.61 -6.33
CA GLU A 369 -11.41 4.99 -7.07
C GLU A 369 -10.90 3.86 -7.98
N LEU A 370 -10.14 2.94 -7.38
CA LEU A 370 -9.47 1.84 -8.08
C LEU A 370 -10.21 0.52 -7.83
N GLY A 371 -10.33 -0.27 -8.89
CA GLY A 371 -10.88 -1.63 -8.80
C GLY A 371 -9.94 -2.59 -8.06
N GLY A 372 -8.62 -2.37 -8.11
CA GLY A 372 -7.61 -3.24 -7.51
C GLY A 372 -6.46 -2.47 -6.84
N THR A 373 -5.23 -2.89 -7.12
CA THR A 373 -3.97 -2.42 -6.54
C THR A 373 -3.69 -0.95 -6.92
N GLY A 374 -3.16 -0.16 -5.99
CA GLY A 374 -2.66 1.18 -6.29
C GLY A 374 -1.42 1.15 -7.17
N ILE A 375 -0.30 0.69 -6.60
CA ILE A 375 1.00 0.60 -7.25
C ILE A 375 1.54 -0.83 -7.10
N SER A 376 1.89 -1.47 -8.21
CA SER A 376 2.66 -2.72 -8.20
C SER A 376 4.10 -2.41 -8.60
N VAL A 377 5.08 -2.84 -7.82
CA VAL A 377 6.50 -2.57 -8.09
C VAL A 377 7.33 -3.83 -7.93
N SER A 378 8.11 -4.14 -8.96
CA SER A 378 9.07 -5.24 -8.94
C SER A 378 10.41 -4.85 -9.57
N GLY A 379 11.51 -5.41 -9.05
CA GLY A 379 12.84 -5.20 -9.63
C GLY A 379 13.97 -5.66 -8.71
N GLY A 380 15.19 -5.66 -9.26
CA GLY A 380 16.37 -6.23 -8.59
C GLY A 380 16.46 -7.74 -8.78
N ASP A 381 17.51 -8.33 -8.23
CA ASP A 381 17.79 -9.77 -8.33
C ASP A 381 18.08 -10.34 -6.95
N ARG A 382 17.20 -11.23 -6.48
CA ARG A 382 17.30 -11.85 -5.16
C ARG A 382 18.52 -12.77 -5.05
N LYS A 383 18.86 -13.54 -6.08
CA LYS A 383 19.99 -14.49 -6.02
C LYS A 383 21.32 -13.79 -5.77
N THR A 384 21.46 -12.59 -6.33
CA THR A 384 22.67 -11.77 -6.18
C THR A 384 22.52 -10.66 -5.14
N LEU A 385 21.33 -10.50 -4.55
CA LEU A 385 20.94 -9.37 -3.70
C LEU A 385 21.23 -8.00 -4.35
N THR A 386 21.11 -7.92 -5.69
CA THR A 386 21.30 -6.69 -6.45
C THR A 386 20.05 -5.82 -6.36
N PRO A 387 20.14 -4.59 -5.83
CA PRO A 387 18.96 -3.75 -5.63
C PRO A 387 18.44 -3.14 -6.94
N ALA A 388 17.12 -2.91 -6.99
CA ALA A 388 16.44 -2.18 -8.06
C ALA A 388 16.53 -0.66 -7.88
N ASN A 389 16.59 -0.20 -6.62
CA ASN A 389 16.55 1.22 -6.23
C ASN A 389 15.29 1.96 -6.73
N HIS A 390 14.15 1.26 -6.87
CA HIS A 390 12.87 1.91 -7.15
C HIS A 390 12.38 2.71 -5.95
N GLN A 391 11.70 3.83 -6.20
CA GLN A 391 11.18 4.70 -5.14
C GLN A 391 9.70 5.01 -5.34
N ILE A 392 8.89 4.69 -4.33
CA ILE A 392 7.46 5.02 -4.26
C ILE A 392 7.29 6.03 -3.13
N VAL A 393 7.30 7.32 -3.48
CA VAL A 393 7.49 8.40 -2.50
C VAL A 393 6.38 9.43 -2.56
N ASN A 394 5.89 9.85 -1.39
CA ASN A 394 4.94 10.95 -1.29
C ASN A 394 3.74 10.69 -2.21
N ASN A 395 3.03 9.57 -2.09
CA ASN A 395 1.81 9.28 -2.86
C ASN A 395 0.60 9.19 -1.93
N HIS A 396 -0.57 9.55 -2.44
CA HIS A 396 -1.84 9.44 -1.72
C HIS A 396 -2.70 8.39 -2.41
N ILE A 397 -2.93 7.26 -1.75
CA ILE A 397 -3.60 6.08 -2.31
C ILE A 397 -4.82 5.77 -1.46
N TYR A 398 -6.02 5.90 -2.01
CA TYR A 398 -7.25 5.72 -1.23
C TYR A 398 -8.43 5.17 -2.03
N ASN A 399 -9.43 4.59 -1.36
CA ASN A 399 -10.60 3.99 -2.02
C ASN A 399 -10.20 3.00 -3.14
N PHE A 400 -9.32 2.07 -2.79
CA PHE A 400 -8.78 1.07 -3.71
C PHE A 400 -9.31 -0.33 -3.41
N ALA A 401 -9.05 -1.29 -4.30
CA ALA A 401 -9.58 -2.64 -4.24
C ALA A 401 -11.12 -2.71 -4.19
N LYS A 402 -11.83 -1.75 -4.81
CA LYS A 402 -13.31 -1.70 -4.80
C LYS A 402 -13.95 -2.90 -5.51
N ILE A 403 -13.26 -3.49 -6.49
CA ILE A 403 -13.73 -4.63 -7.27
C ILE A 403 -13.01 -5.92 -6.83
N HIS A 404 -11.68 -5.93 -6.83
CA HIS A 404 -10.87 -7.05 -6.39
C HIS A 404 -10.50 -6.90 -4.91
N LYS A 405 -11.31 -7.47 -4.02
CA LYS A 405 -11.28 -7.17 -2.58
C LYS A 405 -10.05 -7.66 -1.81
N THR A 406 -9.32 -8.68 -2.26
CA THR A 406 -8.20 -9.29 -1.50
C THR A 406 -6.96 -9.46 -2.36
N TYR A 407 -5.77 -9.46 -1.77
CA TYR A 407 -4.47 -9.50 -2.47
C TYR A 407 -4.23 -8.39 -3.51
N HIS A 408 -4.95 -7.28 -3.37
CA HIS A 408 -4.81 -6.07 -4.18
C HIS A 408 -4.50 -4.85 -3.29
N PRO A 409 -3.27 -4.76 -2.76
CA PRO A 409 -2.92 -3.74 -1.77
C PRO A 409 -2.78 -2.34 -2.39
N GLY A 410 -2.65 -1.33 -1.54
CA GLY A 410 -2.27 0.01 -2.00
C GLY A 410 -0.91 -0.03 -2.71
N ILE A 411 0.05 -0.78 -2.15
CA ILE A 411 1.35 -1.05 -2.77
C ILE A 411 1.71 -2.54 -2.69
N SER A 412 1.97 -3.17 -3.83
CA SER A 412 2.52 -4.54 -3.93
C SER A 412 3.99 -4.49 -4.32
N VAL A 413 4.83 -5.28 -3.63
CA VAL A 413 6.29 -5.18 -3.74
C VAL A 413 6.91 -6.56 -3.95
N ASN A 414 7.81 -6.67 -4.93
CA ASN A 414 8.62 -7.87 -5.14
C ASN A 414 10.06 -7.55 -5.58
N GLY A 415 11.08 -8.07 -4.89
CA GLY A 415 12.46 -8.07 -5.40
C GLY A 415 13.50 -7.64 -4.38
N VAL A 416 14.34 -6.64 -4.70
CA VAL A 416 15.43 -6.20 -3.80
C VAL A 416 15.59 -4.69 -3.80
N GLY A 417 15.75 -4.07 -2.62
CA GLY A 417 16.19 -2.68 -2.51
C GLY A 417 15.20 -1.64 -3.04
N ILE A 418 13.91 -1.83 -2.76
CA ILE A 418 12.83 -0.88 -3.09
C ILE A 418 12.53 -0.03 -1.86
N ARG A 419 12.37 1.30 -2.06
CA ARG A 419 12.03 2.26 -1.00
C ARG A 419 10.60 2.75 -1.14
N ILE A 420 9.83 2.65 -0.06
CA ILE A 420 8.44 3.13 0.04
C ILE A 420 8.39 4.15 1.17
N ALA A 421 8.22 5.42 0.82
CA ALA A 421 8.32 6.48 1.82
C ALA A 421 7.28 7.59 1.71
N ASN A 422 6.87 8.13 2.86
CA ASN A 422 6.01 9.32 2.92
C ASN A 422 4.65 9.16 2.21
N ASN A 423 4.15 7.94 2.06
CA ASN A 423 2.85 7.71 1.44
C ASN A 423 1.72 7.79 2.46
N GLU A 424 0.56 8.22 2.01
CA GLU A 424 -0.72 8.12 2.73
C GLU A 424 -1.55 7.02 2.05
N ILE A 425 -1.87 5.92 2.75
CA ILE A 425 -2.58 4.77 2.16
C ILE A 425 -3.77 4.39 3.04
N HIS A 426 -4.99 4.47 2.50
CA HIS A 426 -6.18 4.24 3.31
C HIS A 426 -7.44 3.81 2.57
N ASP A 427 -8.48 3.44 3.33
CA ASP A 427 -9.80 3.08 2.82
C ASP A 427 -9.75 1.90 1.84
N SER A 428 -9.53 0.71 2.38
CA SER A 428 -9.49 -0.53 1.62
C SER A 428 -10.09 -1.73 2.34
N PRO A 429 -10.65 -2.69 1.57
CA PRO A 429 -11.15 -3.94 2.13
C PRO A 429 -10.06 -4.79 2.79
N HIS A 430 -8.81 -4.67 2.34
CA HIS A 430 -7.69 -5.55 2.66
C HIS A 430 -6.36 -4.78 2.84
N SER A 431 -5.22 -5.47 2.90
CA SER A 431 -3.90 -4.93 3.25
C SER A 431 -3.48 -3.67 2.49
N ALA A 432 -2.71 -2.78 3.14
CA ALA A 432 -2.16 -1.59 2.49
C ALA A 432 -0.87 -1.89 1.73
N ILE A 433 0.00 -2.73 2.30
CA ILE A 433 1.27 -3.15 1.70
C ILE A 433 1.38 -4.67 1.79
N ILE A 434 1.63 -5.33 0.65
CA ILE A 434 2.03 -6.75 0.60
C ILE A 434 3.43 -6.82 0.00
N LEU A 435 4.37 -7.39 0.75
CA LEU A 435 5.79 -7.39 0.41
C LEU A 435 6.35 -8.80 0.24
N SER A 436 7.22 -8.95 -0.75
CA SER A 436 8.11 -10.09 -0.94
C SER A 436 9.50 -9.59 -1.36
N GLY A 437 10.56 -10.23 -0.88
CA GLY A 437 11.93 -9.88 -1.25
C GLY A 437 12.81 -9.39 -0.11
N ASN A 438 13.87 -8.67 -0.47
CA ASN A 438 15.03 -8.40 0.38
C ASN A 438 15.39 -6.92 0.44
N ASP A 439 15.97 -6.50 1.55
CA ASP A 439 16.58 -5.18 1.72
C ASP A 439 15.65 -3.99 1.37
N HIS A 440 14.34 -4.14 1.56
CA HIS A 440 13.36 -3.07 1.34
C HIS A 440 13.31 -2.11 2.52
N ILE A 441 13.03 -0.84 2.24
CA ILE A 441 12.86 0.20 3.26
C ILE A 441 11.45 0.78 3.15
N ILE A 442 10.68 0.67 4.24
CA ILE A 442 9.33 1.18 4.39
C ILE A 442 9.35 2.21 5.51
N GLU A 443 9.31 3.49 5.15
CA GLU A 443 9.53 4.56 6.14
C GLU A 443 8.65 5.79 6.00
N TYR A 444 8.27 6.41 7.13
CA TYR A 444 7.49 7.64 7.13
C TYR A 444 6.12 7.53 6.45
N ASN A 445 5.57 6.33 6.28
CA ASN A 445 4.23 6.15 5.70
C ASN A 445 3.16 6.28 6.78
N ARG A 446 1.97 6.76 6.39
CA ARG A 446 0.76 6.74 7.22
C ARG A 446 -0.27 5.82 6.57
N ILE A 447 -0.71 4.82 7.31
CA ILE A 447 -1.61 3.77 6.84
C ILE A 447 -2.79 3.66 7.80
N TYR A 448 -4.02 3.76 7.27
CA TYR A 448 -5.21 3.64 8.12
C TYR A 448 -6.48 3.19 7.40
N ARG A 449 -7.48 2.72 8.16
CA ARG A 449 -8.77 2.26 7.61
C ARG A 449 -8.61 1.25 6.47
N VAL A 450 -7.68 0.33 6.66
CA VAL A 450 -7.43 -0.82 5.77
C VAL A 450 -7.89 -2.11 6.44
N CYS A 451 -7.98 -3.20 5.67
CA CYS A 451 -8.52 -4.48 6.16
C CYS A 451 -9.98 -4.40 6.65
N GLN A 452 -10.78 -3.46 6.13
CA GLN A 452 -12.13 -3.19 6.67
C GLN A 452 -13.17 -4.28 6.34
N GLU A 453 -12.87 -5.19 5.41
CA GLU A 453 -13.82 -6.19 4.90
C GLU A 453 -13.32 -7.64 5.04
N THR A 454 -12.09 -7.85 5.54
CA THR A 454 -11.41 -9.16 5.53
C THR A 454 -11.01 -9.62 6.90
N ALA A 455 -10.85 -10.92 7.06
CA ALA A 455 -10.13 -11.51 8.18
C ALA A 455 -8.72 -11.93 7.76
N ASP A 456 -7.86 -12.23 8.75
CA ASP A 456 -6.50 -12.74 8.57
C ASP A 456 -5.69 -11.89 7.58
N ALA A 457 -5.68 -10.58 7.84
CA ALA A 457 -5.04 -9.59 7.01
C ALA A 457 -4.26 -8.60 7.88
N GLY A 458 -3.19 -8.02 7.34
CA GLY A 458 -2.42 -6.99 8.03
C GLY A 458 -2.41 -5.68 7.26
N ALA A 459 -2.37 -4.53 7.93
CA ALA A 459 -2.11 -3.27 7.24
C ALA A 459 -0.78 -3.35 6.46
N PHE A 460 0.22 -4.00 7.05
CA PHE A 460 1.38 -4.55 6.36
C PHE A 460 1.36 -6.08 6.42
N TYR A 461 1.74 -6.75 5.33
CA TYR A 461 1.85 -8.21 5.25
C TYR A 461 3.10 -8.66 4.50
N MET A 462 3.75 -9.70 5.01
CA MET A 462 4.74 -10.50 4.29
C MET A 462 4.80 -11.92 4.87
N GLY A 463 5.24 -12.91 4.09
CA GLY A 463 5.25 -14.29 4.55
C GLY A 463 5.85 -15.34 3.61
N ARG A 464 6.03 -16.55 4.17
CA ARG A 464 6.30 -17.82 3.50
C ARG A 464 7.66 -17.95 2.83
N ASP A 465 8.67 -17.24 3.32
CA ASP A 465 10.06 -17.38 2.82
C ASP A 465 11.05 -16.87 3.87
N TRP A 466 11.89 -17.76 4.42
CA TRP A 466 12.93 -17.42 5.39
C TRP A 466 14.02 -16.50 4.84
N THR A 467 14.12 -16.40 3.52
CA THR A 467 15.17 -15.64 2.85
C THR A 467 14.75 -14.19 2.59
N TYR A 468 13.51 -13.78 2.88
CA TYR A 468 13.03 -12.38 2.80
C TYR A 468 13.56 -11.49 3.93
N ARG A 469 14.90 -11.36 4.02
CA ARG A 469 15.63 -10.69 5.11
C ARG A 469 16.08 -9.29 4.74
N GLY A 470 16.47 -8.52 5.77
CA GLY A 470 17.02 -7.17 5.62
C GLY A 470 15.95 -6.09 5.42
N ASN A 471 14.68 -6.44 5.54
CA ASN A 471 13.57 -5.51 5.38
C ASN A 471 13.40 -4.65 6.65
N ILE A 472 13.24 -3.34 6.46
CA ILE A 472 13.13 -2.36 7.56
C ILE A 472 11.82 -1.59 7.44
N LEU A 473 11.00 -1.67 8.48
CA LEU A 473 9.81 -0.85 8.68
C LEU A 473 10.12 0.16 9.78
N ARG A 474 10.31 1.44 9.41
CA ARG A 474 10.64 2.46 10.40
C ARG A 474 9.87 3.76 10.31
N TYR A 475 9.57 4.37 11.45
CA TYR A 475 8.93 5.68 11.50
C TYR A 475 7.62 5.76 10.71
N ASN A 476 6.84 4.69 10.70
CA ASN A 476 5.50 4.68 10.09
C ASN A 476 4.42 4.89 11.15
N ILE A 477 3.24 5.29 10.69
CA ILE A 477 2.02 5.31 11.48
C ILE A 477 1.04 4.28 10.89
N PHE A 478 0.53 3.38 11.73
CA PHE A 478 -0.53 2.42 11.40
C PHE A 478 -1.71 2.63 12.36
N HIS A 479 -2.93 2.89 11.86
CA HIS A 479 -4.08 3.00 12.75
C HIS A 479 -5.45 2.67 12.16
N ASP A 480 -6.43 2.47 13.03
CA ASP A 480 -7.80 2.12 12.64
C ASP A 480 -7.85 0.87 11.75
N VAL A 481 -7.17 -0.20 12.18
CA VAL A 481 -7.06 -1.48 11.47
C VAL A 481 -7.92 -2.50 12.20
N TYR A 482 -9.05 -2.86 11.61
CA TYR A 482 -10.15 -3.47 12.35
C TYR A 482 -10.52 -4.88 11.90
N GLY A 483 -10.50 -5.22 10.62
CA GLY A 483 -10.87 -6.57 10.21
C GLY A 483 -12.37 -6.87 10.40
N PHE A 484 -12.84 -7.86 9.65
CA PHE A 484 -14.21 -8.33 9.69
C PHE A 484 -14.24 -9.82 9.39
N GLY A 485 -14.85 -10.62 10.27
CA GLY A 485 -14.77 -12.08 10.19
C GLY A 485 -16.00 -12.80 10.71
N LEU A 486 -16.16 -14.02 10.21
CA LEU A 486 -17.24 -14.94 10.55
C LEU A 486 -16.94 -15.57 11.90
N THR A 487 -17.87 -15.48 12.85
CA THR A 487 -17.68 -16.03 14.19
C THR A 487 -18.36 -17.37 14.40
N ASP A 488 -19.58 -17.51 13.90
CA ASP A 488 -20.39 -18.70 14.15
C ASP A 488 -21.41 -18.92 13.03
N VAL A 489 -21.75 -20.18 12.81
CA VAL A 489 -22.77 -20.62 11.86
C VAL A 489 -23.59 -21.71 12.53
N SER A 490 -24.88 -21.44 12.72
CA SER A 490 -25.86 -22.42 13.17
C SER A 490 -26.88 -22.63 12.05
N SER A 491 -26.81 -23.79 11.39
CA SER A 491 -27.71 -24.16 10.32
C SER A 491 -28.29 -25.56 10.53
N ASP A 492 -29.60 -25.65 10.67
CA ASP A 492 -30.38 -26.89 10.62
C ASP A 492 -31.56 -26.77 9.64
N GLU A 493 -32.42 -27.79 9.55
CA GLU A 493 -33.55 -27.80 8.61
C GLU A 493 -34.54 -26.63 8.83
N ASN A 494 -34.60 -26.05 10.04
CA ASN A 494 -35.58 -25.04 10.42
C ASN A 494 -34.98 -23.66 10.73
N SER A 495 -33.65 -23.55 10.80
CA SER A 495 -32.97 -22.33 11.19
C SER A 495 -31.64 -22.16 10.45
N PHE A 496 -31.39 -20.93 9.99
CA PHE A 496 -30.12 -20.54 9.40
C PHE A 496 -29.70 -19.22 10.01
N VAL A 497 -28.70 -19.26 10.89
CA VAL A 497 -28.17 -18.12 11.62
C VAL A 497 -26.65 -18.04 11.42
N ILE A 498 -26.17 -16.87 11.00
CA ILE A 498 -24.76 -16.57 10.85
C ILE A 498 -24.40 -15.40 11.74
N ASN A 499 -23.21 -15.42 12.35
CA ASN A 499 -22.69 -14.30 13.13
C ASN A 499 -21.35 -13.82 12.56
N TYR A 500 -21.21 -12.51 12.38
CA TYR A 500 -19.94 -11.85 12.05
C TYR A 500 -19.57 -10.83 13.11
N GLU A 501 -18.29 -10.48 13.20
CA GLU A 501 -17.81 -9.41 14.09
C GLU A 501 -16.66 -8.58 13.52
N SER A 502 -16.48 -7.41 14.15
CA SER A 502 -15.39 -6.45 13.97
C SER A 502 -15.19 -5.76 15.33
N PRO A 503 -14.00 -5.29 15.74
CA PRO A 503 -12.75 -5.11 14.97
C PRO A 503 -11.62 -6.10 15.31
N LEU A 504 -11.91 -7.41 15.35
CA LEU A 504 -10.98 -8.42 15.90
C LEU A 504 -10.31 -9.33 14.85
N TRP A 505 -10.10 -8.86 13.61
CA TRP A 505 -9.67 -9.76 12.52
C TRP A 505 -8.52 -9.25 11.65
N ALA A 506 -7.90 -8.14 12.04
CA ALA A 506 -6.80 -7.58 11.27
C ALA A 506 -5.62 -7.14 12.15
N TRP A 507 -4.43 -7.45 11.67
CA TRP A 507 -3.15 -7.17 12.29
C TRP A 507 -2.63 -5.79 11.86
N GLY A 508 -1.80 -5.16 12.70
CA GLY A 508 -1.09 -3.95 12.30
C GLY A 508 0.02 -4.30 11.31
N ILE A 509 1.07 -4.92 11.82
CA ILE A 509 2.19 -5.46 11.05
C ILE A 509 2.14 -6.98 11.14
N TYR A 510 1.87 -7.64 10.01
CA TYR A 510 1.74 -9.09 9.92
C TYR A 510 2.99 -9.71 9.28
N LEU A 511 3.91 -10.19 10.13
CA LEU A 511 5.08 -10.97 9.74
C LEU A 511 4.69 -12.46 9.76
N ASP A 512 3.94 -12.84 8.74
CA ASP A 512 3.28 -14.14 8.64
C ASP A 512 4.24 -15.23 8.16
N ASP A 513 3.78 -16.48 8.21
CA ASP A 513 4.36 -17.64 7.54
C ASP A 513 5.91 -17.73 7.63
N CYS A 514 6.44 -17.73 8.86
CA CYS A 514 7.86 -17.84 9.16
C CYS A 514 8.75 -16.68 8.65
N THR A 515 8.17 -15.51 8.39
CA THR A 515 8.91 -14.28 8.09
C THR A 515 10.02 -14.03 9.10
N SER A 516 11.23 -13.75 8.62
CA SER A 516 12.42 -13.69 9.46
C SER A 516 13.37 -12.56 9.07
N GLY A 517 14.16 -12.06 10.01
CA GLY A 517 15.17 -11.04 9.77
C GLY A 517 14.60 -9.66 9.38
N VAL A 518 13.42 -9.32 9.90
CA VAL A 518 12.76 -8.02 9.69
C VAL A 518 13.00 -7.10 10.88
N THR A 519 13.29 -5.83 10.63
CA THR A 519 13.38 -4.79 11.66
C THR A 519 12.15 -3.89 11.62
N VAL A 520 11.41 -3.83 12.72
CA VAL A 520 10.25 -2.98 12.97
C VAL A 520 10.64 -1.97 14.05
N GLU A 521 11.02 -0.75 13.66
CA GLU A 521 11.56 0.23 14.59
C GLU A 521 10.91 1.62 14.55
N GLY A 522 10.68 2.25 15.70
CA GLY A 522 10.26 3.65 15.69
C GLY A 522 8.88 3.91 15.08
N ASN A 523 7.99 2.92 15.01
CA ASN A 523 6.64 3.07 14.46
C ASN A 523 5.64 3.46 15.56
N ILE A 524 4.56 4.12 15.18
CA ILE A 524 3.41 4.40 16.05
C ILE A 524 2.23 3.60 15.51
N ILE A 525 1.73 2.66 16.32
CA ILE A 525 0.69 1.71 15.94
C ILE A 525 -0.44 1.88 16.93
N TYR A 526 -1.65 2.21 16.46
CA TYR A 526 -2.75 2.47 17.38
C TYR A 526 -4.13 2.11 16.86
N ARG A 527 -5.03 1.70 17.75
CA ARG A 527 -6.37 1.18 17.38
C ARG A 527 -6.25 0.00 16.40
N VAL A 528 -5.54 -1.03 16.85
CA VAL A 528 -5.35 -2.31 16.14
C VAL A 528 -5.75 -3.44 17.10
N PRO A 529 -7.05 -3.73 17.23
CA PRO A 529 -7.56 -4.46 18.39
C PRO A 529 -7.25 -5.95 18.40
N LEU A 530 -6.92 -6.54 17.23
CA LEU A 530 -6.46 -7.93 17.19
C LEU A 530 -5.04 -8.04 17.73
N CYS A 531 -4.08 -7.31 17.14
CA CYS A 531 -2.71 -7.21 17.63
C CYS A 531 -1.86 -6.23 16.82
N GLY A 532 -0.96 -5.51 17.49
CA GLY A 532 -0.04 -4.54 16.88
C GLY A 532 0.94 -5.17 15.89
N VAL A 533 1.76 -6.12 16.36
CA VAL A 533 2.74 -6.86 15.54
C VAL A 533 2.56 -8.37 15.74
N MET A 534 2.40 -9.10 14.64
CA MET A 534 2.35 -10.57 14.63
C MET A 534 3.61 -11.15 14.00
N ILE A 535 4.26 -12.06 14.71
CA ILE A 535 5.37 -12.89 14.23
C ILE A 535 4.88 -14.35 14.20
N GLY A 536 4.46 -14.80 13.03
CA GLY A 536 3.88 -16.12 12.87
C GLY A 536 4.92 -17.18 12.50
N GLY A 537 5.55 -17.84 13.47
CA GLY A 537 6.61 -18.86 13.27
C GLY A 537 7.97 -18.30 12.87
N GLY A 538 8.08 -16.98 12.76
CA GLY A 538 9.27 -16.25 12.33
C GLY A 538 10.41 -16.25 13.32
N ARG A 539 11.62 -15.91 12.85
CA ARG A 539 12.83 -15.81 13.69
C ARG A 539 13.70 -14.62 13.33
N ASP A 540 14.56 -14.22 14.27
CA ASP A 540 15.50 -13.10 14.12
C ASP A 540 14.80 -11.75 13.78
N ASN A 541 13.52 -11.60 14.13
CA ASN A 541 12.81 -10.35 13.93
C ASN A 541 13.06 -9.40 15.11
N ILE A 542 13.18 -8.11 14.82
CA ILE A 542 13.44 -7.07 15.82
C ILE A 542 12.24 -6.12 15.84
N VAL A 543 11.60 -5.99 16.99
CA VAL A 543 10.50 -5.05 17.26
C VAL A 543 10.95 -4.11 18.37
N GLU A 544 11.41 -2.93 18.00
CA GLU A 544 12.09 -2.03 18.92
C GLU A 544 11.65 -0.56 18.82
N ASN A 545 11.59 0.17 19.94
CA ASN A 545 11.39 1.62 19.89
C ASN A 545 10.03 2.04 19.29
N ASN A 546 9.02 1.17 19.34
CA ASN A 546 7.68 1.46 18.81
C ASN A 546 6.75 1.96 19.92
N VAL A 547 5.71 2.67 19.53
CA VAL A 547 4.58 3.06 20.38
C VAL A 547 3.35 2.26 19.96
N PHE A 548 2.74 1.56 20.90
CA PHE A 548 1.51 0.80 20.74
C PHE A 548 0.41 1.43 21.59
N VAL A 549 -0.70 1.85 20.96
CA VAL A 549 -1.85 2.42 21.68
C VAL A 549 -3.14 1.69 21.33
N GLU A 550 -3.78 1.06 22.32
CA GLU A 550 -4.95 0.20 22.06
C GLU A 550 -4.66 -0.90 21.02
N CYS A 551 -3.49 -1.54 21.15
CA CYS A 551 -3.10 -2.75 20.44
C CYS A 551 -2.93 -3.85 21.49
N ILE A 552 -3.91 -4.75 21.60
CA ILE A 552 -3.96 -5.71 22.70
C ILE A 552 -4.25 -7.12 22.16
N PRO A 553 -3.23 -7.98 22.05
CA PRO A 553 -1.83 -7.75 22.43
C PRO A 553 -1.08 -6.73 21.58
N ALA A 554 0.00 -6.18 22.13
CA ALA A 554 0.95 -5.37 21.35
C ALA A 554 1.78 -6.27 20.42
N LEU A 555 2.09 -7.49 20.88
CA LEU A 555 2.86 -8.49 20.17
C LEU A 555 2.22 -9.87 20.28
N HIS A 556 2.13 -10.57 19.15
CA HIS A 556 1.87 -12.01 19.09
C HIS A 556 3.06 -12.75 18.48
N ILE A 557 3.45 -13.88 19.07
CA ILE A 557 4.40 -14.84 18.51
C ILE A 557 3.78 -16.23 18.58
N ASP A 558 3.78 -16.94 17.45
CA ASP A 558 3.43 -18.37 17.40
C ASP A 558 4.55 -19.22 16.78
N ALA A 559 4.32 -20.53 16.77
CA ALA A 559 5.06 -21.49 15.93
C ALA A 559 4.10 -22.19 14.98
N ARG A 560 4.59 -22.54 13.79
CA ARG A 560 3.79 -23.27 12.80
C ARG A 560 3.69 -24.75 13.15
N TRP A 561 2.52 -25.32 12.84
CA TRP A 561 2.18 -26.70 13.16
C TRP A 561 2.94 -27.71 12.29
N ASP A 562 2.96 -28.99 12.70
CA ASP A 562 3.76 -30.03 12.04
C ASP A 562 3.39 -30.26 10.57
N THR A 563 2.09 -30.16 10.23
CA THR A 563 1.58 -30.31 8.86
C THR A 563 1.57 -29.02 8.05
N TYR A 564 2.32 -27.99 8.49
CA TYR A 564 2.53 -26.77 7.71
C TYR A 564 3.33 -27.06 6.42
N CYS A 565 3.38 -26.11 5.49
CA CYS A 565 4.02 -26.28 4.17
C CYS A 565 5.56 -26.21 4.21
N TRP A 566 6.19 -26.98 5.10
CA TRP A 566 7.64 -27.00 5.31
C TRP A 566 8.45 -27.31 4.04
N ASP A 567 7.93 -28.19 3.17
CA ASP A 567 8.60 -28.50 1.89
C ASP A 567 8.75 -27.26 0.99
N VAL A 568 7.75 -26.37 0.97
CA VAL A 568 7.79 -25.13 0.20
C VAL A 568 8.79 -24.14 0.80
N MET A 569 8.86 -24.08 2.13
CA MET A 569 9.84 -23.25 2.84
C MET A 569 11.27 -23.71 2.53
N ASP A 570 11.51 -25.02 2.52
CA ASP A 570 12.81 -25.62 2.20
C ASP A 570 13.21 -25.38 0.75
N GLU A 571 12.28 -25.56 -0.20
CA GLU A 571 12.51 -25.26 -1.61
C GLU A 571 12.94 -23.80 -1.80
N ARG A 572 12.23 -22.85 -1.18
CA ARG A 572 12.52 -21.41 -1.28
C ARG A 572 13.85 -21.05 -0.62
N LEU A 573 14.17 -21.67 0.52
CA LEU A 573 15.44 -21.49 1.20
C LEU A 573 16.60 -21.93 0.30
N GLU A 574 16.58 -23.17 -0.20
CA GLU A 574 17.66 -23.72 -1.02
C GLU A 574 17.79 -23.01 -2.37
N ALA A 575 16.69 -22.51 -2.94
CA ALA A 575 16.70 -21.76 -4.19
C ALA A 575 17.58 -20.50 -4.16
N MET A 576 17.87 -19.95 -2.97
CA MET A 576 18.74 -18.78 -2.78
C MET A 576 20.20 -19.14 -2.47
N ASN A 577 20.55 -20.43 -2.37
CA ASN A 577 21.89 -20.91 -2.01
C ASN A 577 22.47 -20.23 -0.75
N PRO A 578 21.79 -20.30 0.41
CA PRO A 578 22.04 -19.45 1.57
C PRO A 578 23.38 -19.73 2.28
N LYS A 579 24.04 -20.85 1.97
CA LYS A 579 25.34 -21.24 2.53
C LYS A 579 26.51 -20.51 1.87
N GLU A 580 26.30 -19.94 0.69
CA GLU A 580 27.33 -19.24 -0.08
C GLU A 580 27.07 -17.73 -0.12
N PRO A 581 28.10 -16.91 -0.40
CA PRO A 581 27.90 -15.50 -0.70
C PRO A 581 26.96 -15.31 -1.91
N PRO A 582 26.09 -14.27 -1.89
CA PRO A 582 26.08 -13.17 -0.92
C PRO A 582 25.27 -13.44 0.36
N TYR A 583 24.40 -14.45 0.39
CA TYR A 583 23.49 -14.69 1.51
C TYR A 583 24.22 -15.01 2.82
N SER A 584 25.22 -15.89 2.79
CA SER A 584 25.95 -16.27 4.01
C SER A 584 26.75 -15.13 4.64
N LEU A 585 27.05 -14.07 3.88
CA LEU A 585 27.73 -12.87 4.36
C LEU A 585 26.75 -11.78 4.77
N ARG A 586 25.65 -11.58 4.02
CA ARG A 586 24.68 -10.51 4.30
C ARG A 586 23.68 -10.88 5.39
N TYR A 587 23.31 -12.16 5.49
CA TYR A 587 22.37 -12.68 6.49
C TYR A 587 22.96 -13.92 7.19
N PRO A 588 24.09 -13.80 7.90
CA PRO A 588 24.79 -14.95 8.49
C PRO A 588 23.90 -15.79 9.44
N GLU A 589 22.91 -15.17 10.07
CA GLU A 589 21.94 -15.83 10.95
C GLU A 589 21.07 -16.87 10.22
N ILE A 590 20.90 -16.76 8.89
CA ILE A 590 20.13 -17.74 8.11
C ILE A 590 20.73 -19.16 8.21
N LEU A 591 22.05 -19.25 8.45
CA LEU A 591 22.76 -20.52 8.59
C LEU A 591 22.32 -21.31 9.83
N SER A 592 21.70 -20.65 10.82
CA SER A 592 21.15 -21.33 11.98
C SER A 592 19.96 -22.23 11.63
N LEU A 593 19.32 -22.05 10.47
CA LEU A 593 18.24 -22.94 10.01
C LEU A 593 18.74 -24.37 9.74
N TYR A 594 20.03 -24.55 9.49
CA TYR A 594 20.68 -25.87 9.35
C TYR A 594 21.13 -26.46 10.68
N GLN A 595 20.89 -25.75 11.79
CA GLN A 595 21.33 -26.11 13.13
C GLN A 595 20.12 -26.22 14.06
N GLY A 596 19.72 -27.44 14.42
CA GLY A 596 18.60 -27.68 15.34
C GLY A 596 17.21 -27.63 14.69
N ASP A 597 16.18 -27.35 15.49
CA ASP A 597 14.79 -27.31 15.04
C ASP A 597 14.48 -25.97 14.36
N ARG A 598 14.35 -26.00 13.02
CA ARG A 598 14.07 -24.81 12.20
C ARG A 598 12.65 -24.24 12.39
N ARG A 599 11.74 -25.01 12.99
CA ARG A 599 10.35 -24.60 13.28
C ARG A 599 10.24 -23.70 14.51
N LYS A 600 11.31 -23.61 15.29
CA LYS A 600 11.39 -22.80 16.51
C LYS A 600 11.40 -21.30 16.14
N PRO A 601 10.46 -20.48 16.67
CA PRO A 601 10.42 -19.03 16.44
C PRO A 601 11.47 -18.31 17.30
N ALA A 602 12.75 -18.54 16.97
CA ALA A 602 13.90 -18.17 17.78
C ALA A 602 14.36 -16.72 17.56
N ASN A 603 15.17 -16.22 18.50
CA ASN A 603 15.93 -14.97 18.41
C ASN A 603 15.07 -13.71 18.14
N ASN A 604 13.77 -13.76 18.41
CA ASN A 604 12.90 -12.59 18.24
C ASN A 604 13.13 -11.60 19.39
N VAL A 605 13.14 -10.30 19.07
CA VAL A 605 13.43 -9.24 20.03
C VAL A 605 12.24 -8.30 20.14
N PHE A 606 11.78 -8.04 21.37
CA PHE A 606 10.76 -7.04 21.68
C PHE A 606 11.26 -6.15 22.82
N MET A 607 11.86 -5.00 22.47
CA MET A 607 12.55 -4.16 23.46
C MET A 607 12.28 -2.68 23.26
N ARG A 608 12.38 -1.89 24.33
CA ARG A 608 12.29 -0.41 24.25
C ARG A 608 10.99 0.06 23.59
N ASN A 609 9.90 -0.68 23.73
CA ASN A 609 8.60 -0.27 23.21
C ASN A 609 7.78 0.42 24.31
N ILE A 610 6.83 1.24 23.90
CA ILE A 610 5.82 1.85 24.76
C ILE A 610 4.48 1.21 24.46
N ILE A 611 3.79 0.68 25.47
CA ILE A 611 2.49 0.04 25.34
C ILE A 611 1.51 0.78 26.24
N TYR A 612 0.48 1.37 25.66
CA TYR A 612 -0.51 2.22 26.35
C TYR A 612 -1.91 1.75 25.97
N TYR A 613 -2.70 1.27 26.93
CA TYR A 613 -4.01 0.70 26.62
C TYR A 613 -4.96 0.74 27.80
N GLN A 614 -6.23 1.04 27.55
CA GLN A 614 -7.27 1.13 28.57
C GLN A 614 -8.20 -0.08 28.59
N ARG A 615 -8.47 -0.65 27.40
CA ARG A 615 -9.45 -1.74 27.26
C ARG A 615 -8.90 -3.07 27.76
N ASP A 616 -9.73 -3.86 28.43
CA ASP A 616 -9.42 -5.24 28.86
C ASP A 616 -10.38 -6.28 28.24
N ASP A 617 -11.30 -5.81 27.39
CA ASP A 617 -12.34 -6.61 26.75
C ASP A 617 -11.94 -7.18 25.38
N PHE A 618 -10.73 -6.86 24.92
CA PHE A 618 -10.11 -7.45 23.73
C PHE A 618 -9.10 -8.50 24.16
N CYS A 619 -9.28 -9.74 23.71
CA CYS A 619 -8.57 -10.90 24.23
C CYS A 619 -7.54 -11.54 23.28
N GLY A 620 -7.24 -10.94 22.12
CA GLY A 620 -6.27 -11.51 21.17
C GLY A 620 -6.60 -12.94 20.71
N ILE A 621 -5.71 -13.58 19.96
CA ILE A 621 -5.99 -14.81 19.19
C ILE A 621 -6.24 -16.07 20.05
N SER A 622 -7.06 -16.97 19.50
CA SER A 622 -7.45 -18.30 20.02
C SER A 622 -8.47 -18.35 21.16
N SER A 623 -9.59 -17.66 20.99
CA SER A 623 -10.93 -18.27 21.03
C SER A 623 -11.96 -17.14 20.99
N MET A 624 -12.91 -17.24 20.07
CA MET A 624 -14.12 -16.40 20.10
C MET A 624 -15.02 -16.70 21.32
N ALA A 625 -14.55 -17.60 22.19
CA ALA A 625 -15.07 -17.94 23.50
C ALA A 625 -14.23 -17.36 24.66
N GLY A 626 -13.25 -16.49 24.38
CA GLY A 626 -12.34 -15.94 25.39
C GLY A 626 -13.09 -15.33 26.57
N GLU A 627 -12.61 -15.60 27.78
CA GLU A 627 -13.09 -15.01 29.01
C GLU A 627 -12.90 -13.49 28.94
N LYS A 628 -13.97 -12.78 28.60
CA LYS A 628 -14.05 -11.31 28.57
C LYS A 628 -13.46 -10.72 29.86
N GLY A 629 -12.63 -9.68 29.75
CA GLY A 629 -11.95 -9.04 30.90
C GLY A 629 -10.62 -9.69 31.30
N LYS A 630 -9.90 -10.30 30.34
CA LYS A 630 -8.60 -10.95 30.58
C LYS A 630 -7.64 -10.73 29.41
N SER A 631 -7.47 -9.50 28.95
CA SER A 631 -6.50 -9.19 27.91
C SER A 631 -5.07 -9.53 28.33
N ALA A 632 -4.17 -9.70 27.36
CA ALA A 632 -2.76 -9.91 27.58
C ALA A 632 -1.96 -8.97 26.67
N ILE A 633 -0.88 -8.37 27.19
CA ILE A 633 -0.03 -7.45 26.42
C ILE A 633 0.83 -8.20 25.40
N TYR A 634 1.21 -9.42 25.73
CA TYR A 634 1.96 -10.33 24.89
C TYR A 634 1.18 -11.63 24.77
N ASP A 635 1.02 -12.09 23.54
CA ASP A 635 0.44 -13.40 23.26
C ASP A 635 1.51 -14.33 22.67
N LEU A 636 2.08 -15.19 23.50
CA LEU A 636 3.26 -15.99 23.15
C LEU A 636 2.91 -17.48 23.12
N ALA A 637 2.51 -18.00 21.95
CA ALA A 637 1.79 -19.27 21.83
C ALA A 637 2.09 -20.11 20.56
N PRO A 638 3.16 -20.94 20.56
CA PRO A 638 4.30 -20.91 21.47
C PRO A 638 5.46 -20.04 20.95
N PHE A 639 6.28 -19.54 21.87
CA PHE A 639 7.48 -18.74 21.57
C PHE A 639 8.77 -19.41 22.07
N ASP A 640 9.93 -18.99 21.56
CA ASP A 640 11.22 -19.47 22.09
C ASP A 640 11.69 -18.68 23.31
N ALA A 641 11.44 -19.24 24.49
CA ALA A 641 11.83 -18.66 25.78
C ALA A 641 13.36 -18.58 26.02
N GLU A 642 14.18 -19.34 25.31
CA GLU A 642 15.64 -19.38 25.56
C GLU A 642 16.39 -18.27 24.82
N THR A 643 15.89 -17.88 23.65
CA THR A 643 16.61 -16.99 22.73
C THR A 643 15.87 -15.68 22.46
N SER A 644 14.55 -15.65 22.64
CA SER A 644 13.77 -14.42 22.46
C SER A 644 13.98 -13.48 23.63
N LYS A 645 13.97 -12.16 23.38
CA LYS A 645 14.29 -11.13 24.37
C LYS A 645 13.15 -10.14 24.53
N PHE A 646 12.72 -9.93 25.77
CA PHE A 646 11.67 -8.99 26.14
C PHE A 646 12.20 -8.10 27.26
N ASP A 647 12.52 -6.83 26.99
CA ASP A 647 13.10 -6.00 28.05
C ASP A 647 13.05 -4.50 27.74
N ASN A 648 13.18 -3.68 28.78
CA ASN A 648 13.22 -2.21 28.71
C ASN A 648 11.97 -1.60 28.05
N ASN A 649 10.80 -2.22 28.19
CA ASN A 649 9.54 -1.67 27.69
C ASN A 649 8.87 -0.78 28.76
N LEU A 650 8.08 0.20 28.34
CA LEU A 650 7.22 0.99 29.22
C LEU A 650 5.77 0.56 28.98
N ILE A 651 5.07 0.14 30.03
CA ILE A 651 3.69 -0.32 29.94
C ILE A 651 2.79 0.57 30.80
N PHE A 652 1.65 0.97 30.26
CA PHE A 652 0.62 1.69 31.00
C PHE A 652 -0.76 1.12 30.72
N HIS A 653 -1.37 0.55 31.76
CA HIS A 653 -2.72 -0.01 31.73
C HIS A 653 -3.67 0.67 32.72
N PHE A 654 -3.51 1.99 32.95
CA PHE A 654 -4.41 2.79 33.81
C PHE A 654 -4.68 2.20 35.19
N GLY A 655 -3.65 1.58 35.81
CA GLY A 655 -3.83 0.91 37.09
C GLY A 655 -4.66 -0.37 36.99
N LYS A 656 -4.63 -1.11 35.88
CA LYS A 656 -5.21 -2.46 35.81
C LYS A 656 -4.11 -3.51 35.75
N GLU A 657 -4.48 -4.75 36.08
CA GLU A 657 -3.55 -5.89 36.05
C GLU A 657 -3.06 -6.16 34.62
N ILE A 658 -1.73 -6.23 34.47
CA ILE A 658 -1.08 -6.56 33.20
C ILE A 658 -0.81 -8.06 33.15
N ARG A 659 -1.10 -8.70 32.01
CA ARG A 659 -1.00 -10.15 31.83
C ARG A 659 -0.22 -10.52 30.58
N VAL A 660 0.38 -11.70 30.60
CA VAL A 660 1.09 -12.32 29.47
C VAL A 660 0.51 -13.71 29.26
N ASN A 661 0.12 -14.03 28.02
CA ASN A 661 -0.09 -15.42 27.64
C ASN A 661 1.27 -16.03 27.34
N TYR A 662 1.59 -17.08 28.06
CA TYR A 662 2.90 -17.70 28.09
C TYR A 662 2.79 -19.17 27.72
N HIS A 663 3.42 -19.56 26.63
CA HIS A 663 3.60 -20.95 26.23
C HIS A 663 4.98 -21.11 25.56
N PRO A 664 5.99 -21.60 26.29
CA PRO A 664 7.31 -21.86 25.73
C PRO A 664 7.28 -23.04 24.76
N TYR A 665 7.99 -22.88 23.66
CA TYR A 665 8.15 -23.90 22.64
C TYR A 665 8.68 -25.22 23.22
N GLY A 666 7.98 -26.33 22.95
CA GLY A 666 8.35 -27.66 23.38
C GLY A 666 8.18 -27.93 24.89
N LYS A 667 7.49 -27.04 25.64
CA LYS A 667 7.18 -27.24 27.06
C LYS A 667 5.68 -27.38 27.26
N LYS A 668 5.27 -28.14 28.28
CA LYS A 668 3.86 -28.30 28.68
C LYS A 668 3.34 -27.17 29.59
N ASN A 669 4.23 -26.30 30.04
CA ASN A 669 3.87 -25.21 30.94
C ASN A 669 3.32 -24.06 30.11
N GLU A 670 2.00 -24.01 29.97
CA GLU A 670 1.30 -22.93 29.29
C GLU A 670 0.29 -22.27 30.23
N GLY A 671 -0.01 -21.00 29.99
CA GLY A 671 -1.08 -20.29 30.71
C GLY A 671 -0.95 -18.78 30.65
N LYS A 672 -1.93 -18.11 31.24
CA LYS A 672 -1.94 -16.66 31.42
C LYS A 672 -1.36 -16.33 32.79
N ILE A 673 -0.33 -15.49 32.83
CA ILE A 673 0.37 -15.08 34.06
C ILE A 673 0.37 -13.56 34.21
N THR A 674 0.54 -13.07 35.43
CA THR A 674 0.70 -11.64 35.70
C THR A 674 2.05 -11.14 35.20
N PHE A 675 2.17 -9.83 34.93
CA PHE A 675 3.43 -9.24 34.51
C PHE A 675 4.52 -9.35 35.58
N SER A 676 4.17 -9.23 36.87
CA SER A 676 5.13 -9.48 37.97
C SER A 676 5.67 -10.90 37.90
N LYS A 677 4.82 -11.90 37.61
CA LYS A 677 5.28 -13.28 37.48
C LYS A 677 6.17 -13.49 36.27
N TRP A 678 5.87 -12.81 35.16
CA TRP A 678 6.72 -12.79 33.97
C TRP A 678 8.13 -12.25 34.27
N GLN A 679 8.24 -11.19 35.07
CA GLN A 679 9.52 -10.66 35.52
C GLN A 679 10.24 -11.60 36.50
N GLU A 680 9.53 -12.21 37.45
CA GLU A 680 10.11 -13.22 38.38
C GLU A 680 10.72 -14.44 37.66
N LEU A 681 10.17 -14.80 36.49
CA LEU A 681 10.70 -15.88 35.66
C LEU A 681 11.99 -15.47 34.91
N GLY A 682 12.40 -14.21 35.00
CA GLY A 682 13.64 -13.68 34.42
C GLY A 682 13.57 -13.32 32.94
N PHE A 683 12.37 -13.34 32.34
CA PHE A 683 12.19 -13.00 30.93
C PHE A 683 12.26 -11.51 30.65
N ASP A 684 12.02 -10.67 31.66
CA ASP A 684 12.03 -9.21 31.59
C ASP A 684 12.53 -8.65 32.93
N ASN A 685 13.61 -7.87 32.89
CA ASN A 685 14.31 -7.40 34.10
C ASN A 685 14.24 -5.88 34.28
N SER A 686 13.92 -5.14 33.23
CA SER A 686 14.10 -3.68 33.16
C SER A 686 12.86 -2.95 32.64
N SER A 687 11.82 -3.64 32.19
CA SER A 687 10.56 -2.96 31.83
C SER A 687 9.90 -2.35 33.05
N ILE A 688 9.24 -1.20 32.84
CA ILE A 688 8.60 -0.41 33.89
C ILE A 688 7.12 -0.20 33.58
N VAL A 689 6.31 -0.14 34.64
CA VAL A 689 4.86 0.12 34.55
C VAL A 689 4.59 1.54 35.05
N VAL A 690 4.43 2.49 34.13
CA VAL A 690 4.27 3.92 34.45
C VAL A 690 3.60 4.66 33.30
N ASN A 691 2.99 5.81 33.55
CA ASN A 691 2.47 6.66 32.48
C ASN A 691 3.62 7.15 31.58
N PRO A 692 3.53 7.02 30.24
CA PRO A 692 4.57 7.47 29.31
C PRO A 692 4.74 8.99 29.24
N ASN A 693 3.80 9.78 29.76
CA ASN A 693 3.76 11.23 29.67
C ASN A 693 3.72 11.74 28.22
N PHE A 694 2.76 11.24 27.44
CA PHE A 694 2.46 11.77 26.11
C PHE A 694 1.99 13.24 26.17
N LEU A 695 2.16 13.97 25.07
CA LEU A 695 1.78 15.38 24.95
C LEU A 695 0.24 15.54 24.91
N SER A 696 -0.44 14.86 23.98
CA SER A 696 -1.90 14.94 23.81
C SER A 696 -2.44 13.64 23.20
N PRO A 697 -2.44 12.53 23.98
CA PRO A 697 -2.85 11.21 23.48
C PRO A 697 -4.33 11.15 23.06
N ASP A 698 -5.18 12.03 23.59
CA ASP A 698 -6.58 12.22 23.18
C ASP A 698 -6.74 12.81 21.76
N GLN A 699 -5.68 13.43 21.24
CA GLN A 699 -5.59 13.98 19.88
C GLN A 699 -4.74 13.12 18.94
N ASP A 700 -4.47 11.86 19.31
CA ASP A 700 -3.54 10.97 18.61
C ASP A 700 -2.09 11.52 18.52
N ASP A 701 -1.71 12.42 19.44
CA ASP A 701 -0.34 12.94 19.57
C ASP A 701 0.43 12.23 20.69
N TYR A 702 1.17 11.21 20.26
CA TYR A 702 1.99 10.35 21.11
C TYR A 702 3.44 10.86 21.24
N TRP A 703 3.68 12.16 21.03
CA TRP A 703 4.97 12.77 21.34
C TRP A 703 5.26 12.69 22.84
N LEU A 704 6.48 12.36 23.25
CA LEU A 704 6.83 12.25 24.67
C LEU A 704 7.28 13.60 25.21
N LYS A 705 6.84 13.92 26.43
CA LYS A 705 7.40 15.04 27.19
C LYS A 705 8.83 14.72 27.61
N ILE A 706 9.67 15.75 27.73
CA ILE A 706 11.11 15.62 28.02
C ILE A 706 11.41 14.90 29.35
N ASP A 707 10.45 14.89 30.26
CA ASP A 707 10.55 14.25 31.56
C ASP A 707 10.16 12.78 31.57
N SER A 708 9.64 12.23 30.47
CA SER A 708 9.25 10.83 30.30
C SER A 708 10.39 9.87 30.68
N LEU A 709 10.06 8.85 31.47
CA LEU A 709 11.02 7.81 31.86
C LEU A 709 11.43 6.91 30.69
N ALA A 710 10.62 6.82 29.62
CA ALA A 710 11.04 6.14 28.41
C ALA A 710 12.31 6.78 27.81
N LEU A 711 12.34 8.11 27.73
CA LEU A 711 13.49 8.87 27.22
C LEU A 711 14.69 8.80 28.16
N LYS A 712 14.45 8.93 29.48
CA LYS A 712 15.52 9.03 30.49
C LYS A 712 16.14 7.68 30.87
N ASN A 713 15.34 6.63 31.01
CA ASN A 713 15.74 5.36 31.63
C ASN A 713 15.81 4.22 30.62
N LEU A 714 14.94 4.19 29.62
CA LEU A 714 14.82 3.05 28.69
C LEU A 714 15.55 3.25 27.36
N LYS A 715 16.25 4.38 27.19
CA LYS A 715 16.92 4.77 25.93
C LYS A 715 15.96 4.80 24.73
N PHE A 716 14.67 5.04 24.97
CA PHE A 716 13.70 5.26 23.91
C PHE A 716 14.09 6.51 23.12
N LYS A 717 14.07 6.40 21.79
CA LYS A 717 14.31 7.49 20.85
C LYS A 717 12.98 8.06 20.40
N GLN A 718 12.85 9.38 20.48
CA GLN A 718 11.66 10.07 20.01
C GLN A 718 11.38 9.76 18.53
N ILE A 719 10.13 9.41 18.23
CA ILE A 719 9.68 9.15 16.86
C ILE A 719 9.37 10.49 16.17
N PRO A 720 9.93 10.78 14.98
CA PRO A 720 9.73 12.06 14.29
C PRO A 720 8.36 12.13 13.59
N GLY A 721 7.26 12.13 14.35
CA GLY A 721 5.88 12.08 13.84
C GLY A 721 5.53 13.17 12.81
N HIS A 722 6.16 14.34 12.89
CA HIS A 722 5.97 15.45 11.94
C HIS A 722 6.47 15.15 10.51
N ARG A 723 7.29 14.11 10.33
CA ARG A 723 7.81 13.66 9.02
C ARG A 723 6.97 12.56 8.39
N ILE A 724 5.96 12.05 9.08
CA ILE A 724 5.19 10.86 8.67
C ILE A 724 3.96 11.27 7.85
N GLY A 725 3.76 10.60 6.72
CA GLY A 725 2.72 10.86 5.73
C GLY A 725 3.25 11.73 4.58
N CYS A 726 2.31 12.18 3.75
CA CYS A 726 2.61 13.08 2.64
C CYS A 726 3.15 14.44 3.13
N TYR A 727 3.99 15.08 2.31
CA TYR A 727 4.55 16.40 2.57
C TYR A 727 4.44 17.31 1.35
N PHE A 728 4.54 18.63 1.58
CA PHE A 728 4.55 19.61 0.50
C PHE A 728 5.81 19.43 -0.35
N ASP A 729 5.60 19.30 -1.66
CA ASP A 729 6.64 19.08 -2.65
C ASP A 729 6.14 19.59 -4.01
N GLU A 730 7.02 20.00 -4.92
CA GLU A 730 6.60 20.53 -6.22
C GLU A 730 5.88 19.50 -7.10
N PHE A 731 6.18 18.21 -6.90
CA PHE A 731 5.52 17.09 -7.56
C PHE A 731 4.30 16.57 -6.82
N ARG A 732 3.97 17.10 -5.63
CA ARG A 732 2.74 16.70 -4.94
C ARG A 732 1.51 17.18 -5.72
N LYS A 733 0.67 16.25 -6.20
CA LYS A 733 -0.56 16.55 -6.94
C LYS A 733 -1.56 17.40 -6.14
N THR A 734 -1.97 16.91 -4.97
CA THR A 734 -2.90 17.62 -4.08
C THR A 734 -2.25 17.91 -2.73
N TRP A 735 -2.38 19.15 -2.25
CA TRP A 735 -1.86 19.58 -0.95
C TRP A 735 -2.74 20.66 -0.32
N PRO A 736 -3.00 20.64 1.00
CA PRO A 736 -2.62 19.58 1.95
C PRO A 736 -3.43 18.29 1.74
N VAL A 737 -2.85 17.15 2.10
CA VAL A 737 -3.61 15.90 2.27
C VAL A 737 -4.35 16.01 3.61
N GLU A 738 -5.67 15.90 3.59
CA GLU A 738 -6.49 16.01 4.80
C GLU A 738 -6.19 14.84 5.75
N LYS A 739 -5.78 15.17 6.98
CA LYS A 739 -5.56 14.15 8.01
C LYS A 739 -6.88 13.69 8.60
N PRO A 740 -7.03 12.40 8.93
CA PRO A 740 -8.20 11.92 9.65
C PRO A 740 -8.30 12.64 11.00
N LYS A 741 -9.53 13.03 11.35
CA LYS A 741 -9.81 13.57 12.69
C LYS A 741 -9.53 12.50 13.76
N PRO A 742 -8.97 12.87 14.92
CA PRO A 742 -8.80 11.94 16.03
C PRO A 742 -10.11 11.25 16.39
N LYS A 743 -10.04 9.96 16.70
CA LYS A 743 -11.20 9.13 17.08
C LYS A 743 -10.82 8.20 18.21
N GLN A 744 -11.80 7.88 19.05
CA GLN A 744 -11.67 6.77 19.98
C GLN A 744 -11.75 5.44 19.24
N LEU A 745 -11.23 4.39 19.89
CA LEU A 745 -11.35 3.04 19.37
C LEU A 745 -12.82 2.63 19.25
N ASN A 746 -13.19 2.13 18.08
CA ASN A 746 -14.53 1.62 17.82
C ASN A 746 -14.95 0.55 18.83
N ASN A 747 -16.22 0.59 19.22
CA ASN A 747 -16.84 -0.49 19.95
C ASN A 747 -16.90 -1.76 19.11
N ARG A 748 -16.86 -2.91 19.79
CA ARG A 748 -17.06 -4.20 19.12
C ARG A 748 -18.47 -4.23 18.55
N LYS A 749 -18.60 -4.66 17.31
CA LYS A 749 -19.90 -4.84 16.64
C LYS A 749 -20.06 -6.29 16.21
N THR A 750 -21.27 -6.81 16.37
CA THR A 750 -21.66 -8.14 15.91
C THR A 750 -22.87 -8.02 15.00
N TRP A 751 -22.84 -8.73 13.88
CA TRP A 751 -23.94 -8.85 12.94
C TRP A 751 -24.50 -10.25 13.04
N LYS A 752 -25.78 -10.36 13.37
CA LYS A 752 -26.53 -11.61 13.32
C LYS A 752 -27.37 -11.61 12.06
N ILE A 753 -27.17 -12.59 11.20
CA ILE A 753 -27.88 -12.77 9.95
C ILE A 753 -28.80 -13.97 10.08
N THR A 754 -30.08 -13.81 9.76
CA THR A 754 -31.08 -14.88 9.78
C THR A 754 -31.77 -14.96 8.42
N LYS A 755 -31.96 -16.17 7.88
CA LYS A 755 -32.72 -16.37 6.64
C LYS A 755 -34.22 -16.20 6.90
N GLU A 756 -34.88 -15.39 6.08
CA GLU A 756 -36.34 -15.22 6.02
C GLU A 756 -36.85 -15.65 4.62
N GLU A 757 -38.17 -15.62 4.38
CA GLU A 757 -38.76 -16.13 3.12
C GLU A 757 -38.26 -15.39 1.87
N GLU A 758 -38.09 -14.07 1.95
CA GLU A 758 -37.74 -13.21 0.80
C GLU A 758 -36.33 -12.62 0.88
N GLY A 759 -35.52 -12.98 1.90
CA GLY A 759 -34.26 -12.28 2.15
C GLY A 759 -33.47 -12.77 3.35
N PHE A 760 -32.37 -12.07 3.62
CA PHE A 760 -31.61 -12.23 4.87
C PHE A 760 -31.86 -11.01 5.75
N LYS A 761 -32.38 -11.24 6.96
CA LYS A 761 -32.49 -10.20 8.00
C LYS A 761 -31.16 -10.05 8.73
N ILE A 762 -30.71 -8.80 8.87
CA ILE A 762 -29.45 -8.45 9.53
C ILE A 762 -29.75 -7.62 10.78
N GLU A 763 -29.31 -8.10 11.94
CA GLU A 763 -29.40 -7.40 13.22
C GLU A 763 -27.99 -7.02 13.69
N VAL A 764 -27.76 -5.72 13.91
CA VAL A 764 -26.46 -5.21 14.37
C VAL A 764 -26.54 -4.89 15.86
N LYS A 765 -25.57 -5.41 16.62
CA LYS A 765 -25.39 -5.08 18.04
C LYS A 765 -24.01 -4.50 18.27
N GLU A 766 -23.98 -3.33 18.90
CA GLU A 766 -22.76 -2.68 19.38
C GLU A 766 -22.55 -3.02 20.86
N HIS A 767 -21.33 -3.39 21.22
CA HIS A 767 -20.95 -3.77 22.58
C HIS A 767 -19.99 -2.70 23.12
N PRO A 768 -20.41 -1.91 24.12
CA PRO A 768 -19.53 -0.93 24.75
C PRO A 768 -18.38 -1.64 25.48
N PRO A 769 -17.30 -0.91 25.83
CA PRO A 769 -16.24 -1.45 26.67
C PRO A 769 -16.81 -2.01 27.98
N ILE A 770 -16.18 -3.04 28.52
CA ILE A 770 -16.59 -3.59 29.83
C ILE A 770 -16.28 -2.54 30.90
N GLU A 771 -17.33 -1.99 31.52
CA GLU A 771 -17.20 -1.19 32.74
C GLU A 771 -16.84 -2.13 33.89
N GLU A 772 -15.56 -2.13 34.28
CA GLU A 772 -15.15 -2.70 35.54
C GLU A 772 -15.27 -1.61 36.61
N LYS A 773 -15.80 -1.97 37.79
CA LYS A 773 -15.79 -1.07 38.94
C LYS A 773 -14.36 -0.63 39.20
N GLU A 774 -14.15 0.67 39.36
CA GLU A 774 -12.89 1.24 39.85
C GLU A 774 -12.55 0.62 41.20
N GLU A 775 -11.83 -0.49 41.21
CA GLU A 775 -11.04 -0.85 42.37
C GLU A 775 -9.83 0.08 42.36
N GLU A 776 -9.66 0.86 43.42
CA GLU A 776 -8.49 1.72 43.63
C GLU A 776 -7.21 0.87 43.53
N PHE A 777 -6.61 0.88 42.35
CA PHE A 777 -5.37 0.15 42.12
C PHE A 777 -4.21 1.07 42.49
N ASP A 778 -3.62 0.75 43.63
CA ASP A 778 -2.55 1.51 44.26
C ASP A 778 -1.27 1.43 43.42
N ILE A 779 -1.02 2.47 42.63
CA ILE A 779 0.15 2.58 41.75
C ILE A 779 1.47 2.49 42.54
N GLU A 780 1.47 2.84 43.84
CA GLU A 780 2.65 2.78 44.70
C GLU A 780 3.07 1.35 45.06
N LYS A 781 2.16 0.36 44.96
CA LYS A 781 2.47 -1.06 45.22
C LYS A 781 3.19 -1.77 44.07
N ILE A 782 3.19 -1.20 42.86
CA ILE A 782 3.68 -1.86 41.63
C ILE A 782 4.95 -1.19 41.07
N VAL A 783 5.37 -0.08 41.65
CA VAL A 783 6.77 0.31 41.55
C VAL A 783 7.57 -0.77 42.28
N ALA A 784 7.96 -1.83 41.57
CA ALA A 784 9.08 -2.66 42.00
C ALA A 784 10.17 -1.69 42.45
N PRO A 785 10.73 -1.84 43.67
CA PRO A 785 11.70 -0.88 44.19
C PRO A 785 12.87 -0.81 43.20
N LEU A 786 12.84 0.21 42.35
CA LEU A 786 13.88 0.51 41.38
C LEU A 786 15.11 0.89 42.19
N PHE A 787 15.99 -0.08 42.34
CA PHE A 787 17.39 0.05 42.74
C PHE A 787 17.64 0.74 44.08
N ALA A 788 17.83 -0.07 45.13
CA ALA A 788 18.92 0.25 46.04
C ALA A 788 20.23 0.22 45.22
N PRO A 789 21.06 1.28 45.24
CA PRO A 789 22.30 1.30 44.48
C PRO A 789 23.28 0.32 45.11
N GLN A 790 23.37 -0.90 44.58
CA GLN A 790 24.42 -1.85 44.91
C GLN A 790 25.21 -2.26 43.67
N SER A 791 25.87 -1.28 43.06
CA SER A 791 27.33 -1.33 42.86
C SER A 791 27.80 0.10 42.57
N PRO A 792 28.96 0.52 43.08
CA PRO A 792 29.50 1.83 42.73
C PRO A 792 29.92 1.80 41.26
N LEU A 793 29.24 2.59 40.43
CA LEU A 793 29.79 3.09 39.19
C LEU A 793 30.96 4.03 39.52
N GLU A 794 32.10 3.47 39.92
CA GLU A 794 33.37 4.20 39.95
C GLU A 794 33.86 4.36 38.52
N GLY A 795 33.82 5.61 38.03
CA GLY A 795 34.35 5.96 36.72
C GLY A 795 33.69 7.16 36.04
N ILE A 796 33.13 8.12 36.78
CA ILE A 796 32.72 9.40 36.23
C ILE A 796 33.56 10.49 36.88
N LEU A 797 34.49 11.06 36.11
CA LEU A 797 35.21 12.28 36.48
C LEU A 797 34.21 13.44 36.63
N PRO A 798 34.42 14.36 37.60
CA PRO A 798 33.48 15.45 37.86
C PRO A 798 33.42 16.43 36.68
N ILE A 799 32.19 16.85 36.37
CA ILE A 799 31.88 17.89 35.39
C ILE A 799 32.27 19.24 36.01
N GLU A 800 33.52 19.65 35.84
CA GLU A 800 33.91 21.06 35.90
C GLU A 800 34.90 21.33 34.76
N ASN A 801 34.56 22.34 33.94
CA ASN A 801 35.23 22.79 32.71
C ASN A 801 34.78 22.10 31.40
N LEU A 802 33.57 22.44 30.92
CA LEU A 802 33.26 22.47 29.49
C LEU A 802 33.06 23.93 29.06
N PRO A 803 33.77 24.42 28.03
CA PRO A 803 33.59 25.76 27.50
C PRO A 803 32.24 25.87 26.81
N THR A 804 31.57 27.01 27.01
CA THR A 804 30.38 27.41 26.24
C THR A 804 30.72 27.46 24.75
N GLN A 805 30.33 26.44 23.99
CA GLN A 805 30.31 26.49 22.52
C GLN A 805 28.87 26.47 22.03
N THR A 806 28.43 27.64 21.58
CA THR A 806 27.24 27.87 20.78
C THR A 806 27.49 27.41 19.34
N THR A 807 27.24 26.14 19.00
CA THR A 807 26.78 25.67 17.67
C THR A 807 26.60 24.14 17.67
N PRO A 808 25.62 23.58 16.94
CA PRO A 808 25.42 22.13 16.86
C PRO A 808 26.56 21.44 16.10
N PRO A 809 26.95 20.21 16.48
CA PRO A 809 27.96 19.45 15.74
C PRO A 809 27.40 18.97 14.39
N GLN A 810 28.06 19.38 13.30
CA GLN A 810 27.93 18.74 12.00
C GLN A 810 28.63 17.38 12.05
N PHE A 811 27.87 16.31 11.80
CA PHE A 811 28.44 15.00 11.48
C PHE A 811 28.56 14.86 9.95
N PRO A 812 29.60 14.17 9.45
CA PRO A 812 29.95 14.14 8.04
C PRO A 812 28.91 13.36 7.24
N ILE A 813 28.28 14.07 6.29
CA ILE A 813 27.48 13.51 5.22
C ILE A 813 28.48 13.04 4.15
N GLU A 814 28.62 11.73 3.97
CA GLU A 814 29.25 11.21 2.75
C GLU A 814 28.31 11.49 1.57
N ASN A 815 28.67 12.53 0.82
CA ASN A 815 28.00 13.00 -0.37
C ASN A 815 28.24 12.04 -1.54
N SER A 816 27.17 11.53 -2.13
CA SER A 816 27.10 11.29 -3.57
C SER A 816 25.69 11.59 -4.08
N PHE A 817 25.33 12.87 -4.05
CA PHE A 817 24.29 13.46 -4.90
C PHE A 817 24.93 14.63 -5.65
N PRO A 818 24.89 14.69 -6.98
CA PRO A 818 25.24 15.90 -7.69
C PRO A 818 24.07 16.89 -7.54
N GLN A 819 24.24 17.87 -6.64
CA GLN A 819 23.46 19.10 -6.64
C GLN A 819 24.23 20.15 -7.44
N GLU A 820 23.84 20.39 -8.68
CA GLU A 820 24.03 21.70 -9.31
C GLU A 820 22.74 22.07 -10.05
N ILE A 821 21.90 22.87 -9.37
CA ILE A 821 20.81 23.63 -9.97
C ILE A 821 21.42 24.97 -10.40
N PRO A 822 21.39 25.35 -11.69
CA PRO A 822 21.88 26.66 -12.10
C PRO A 822 21.00 27.76 -11.52
N GLN A 823 21.60 28.69 -10.78
CA GLN A 823 20.94 29.93 -10.38
C GLN A 823 20.63 30.77 -11.63
N PHE A 824 19.36 31.02 -11.90
CA PHE A 824 18.96 32.07 -12.84
C PHE A 824 18.99 33.44 -12.15
N PRO A 825 19.53 34.49 -12.80
CA PRO A 825 19.66 35.81 -12.21
C PRO A 825 18.29 36.45 -12.01
N SER A 826 18.11 36.99 -10.81
CA SER A 826 16.94 37.73 -10.36
C SER A 826 16.84 39.10 -11.03
N GLU A 827 16.13 39.19 -12.15
CA GLU A 827 15.54 40.41 -12.71
C GLU A 827 14.51 39.93 -13.75
N ILE A 828 13.21 39.92 -13.45
CA ILE A 828 12.30 41.03 -13.69
C ILE A 828 11.01 40.78 -12.89
N LYS A 829 10.65 41.73 -12.01
CA LYS A 829 9.32 41.86 -11.43
C LYS A 829 8.40 42.54 -12.44
N LYS A 830 7.39 41.81 -12.94
CA LYS A 830 5.98 42.24 -13.04
C LYS A 830 5.11 41.11 -13.56
#